data_AF-A0A929VT52-F1
#
_entry.id   AF-A0A929VT52-F1
#
_cell.length_a   1.000
_cell.length_b   1.000
_cell.length_c   1.000
_cell.angle_alpha   90.00
_cell.angle_beta   90.00
_cell.angle_gamma   90.00
#
_symmetry.space_group_name_H-M   'P 1'
#
loop_
_entity.id
_entity.type
_entity.pdbx_description
1 polymer ?
#
loop_
_entity_poly.entity_id
_entity_poly.type
_entity_poly.pdbx_seq_one_letter_code
_entity_poly.pdbx_strand_id
1 'polypeptide(L)'
;MNRTLVLGLSLSLMAAMPAGAKKKKAIPPVKKEVRTPAREGLFNVQHWKDKYYFQIPDSLLGRLFMVTTRYVSTPVDAGLYGGELANEQVLYFEKNGKQILLRDKMYDVRADSTDAIYRAVLNSTEDPIMASVKIDSTIKSQDGALLYSIDVTSWFNGDQNVFSLSNTAKDRMGLSGIQRDLSYINYIHTYPINTEIVTTKTFSAKSTSKLPAARIAGNVTLRMNTSFVLLPREPMRARYFDPRVGYFTEEFAEFNDHQQDVKRRKVITRWRLVPKDVEAYKRGELVEPVKPIVFYIDPATPQQWRKYLIMGVNDWNKAFETAGFKNAIEAREWPNDSTMSLEDARYSVIRYLASDIPNAYGPHVSDPRSGEIIESHVGWYHNVMSLLHGWYQIQAGMIDARARKPKFDDELMGQLIRFVSSHEIGHTLGLRHNKGASWATPVDSLRNKAWVEKYGHTASIMDYARFNYVAQPEDNIGEAGIFPRINDYDKWAINWGYRYFPDAKTEEEERLILNKLTIAQLKKGQKYWFGGEGSDDDPRAQSEDLGNDAMKASDYGIMNLKREINKLPEWNYEEGDMDVNLLTAYKDLRDQFARYCNHVRSYIGGMYHNYKSSEEQGAVYTPVDRATQRRALAWLNKNLFKEPAWLISPAYIQRLIRVPENFILIIGCDVIDDLTSAMTFNLISKHSYAPGSYKPMEYVNDLAGYIFSSTTSNIKVNLWTKTLQRRTINNLVKAWRVTLIDEQRPYCLAALQKIRSMLLAAHPADTDTRTHYKDLLMQIKLAMEGKWDGKAQK
;
A
#
# COMPACT_ATOMS: atom_id res chain seq x y z
N MET A 1 47.97 58.51 21.97
CA MET A 1 48.84 58.14 20.83
C MET A 1 47.97 58.08 19.58
N ASN A 2 48.02 59.14 18.77
CA ASN A 2 47.41 59.23 17.44
C ASN A 2 48.31 58.55 16.41
N ARG A 3 47.75 57.77 15.49
CA ARG A 3 48.39 57.48 14.20
C ARG A 3 47.38 57.41 13.04
N THR A 4 47.42 58.52 12.30
CA THR A 4 47.68 58.63 10.85
C THR A 4 46.61 58.28 9.80
N LEU A 5 46.45 59.31 8.97
CA LEU A 5 45.65 59.52 7.78
C LEU A 5 46.56 59.38 6.52
N VAL A 6 45.96 58.98 5.38
CA VAL A 6 46.06 59.64 4.04
C VAL A 6 47.19 59.36 3.01
N LEU A 7 46.68 59.11 1.79
CA LEU A 7 47.11 59.35 0.38
C LEU A 7 48.36 58.70 -0.24
N GLY A 8 48.15 58.15 -1.46
CA GLY A 8 48.75 58.69 -2.69
C GLY A 8 49.51 57.73 -3.61
N LEU A 9 49.43 58.03 -4.92
CA LEU A 9 50.21 57.55 -6.09
C LEU A 9 49.79 56.22 -6.74
N SER A 10 49.79 56.03 -8.06
CA SER A 10 50.28 56.84 -9.20
C SER A 10 49.72 56.31 -10.53
N LEU A 11 49.49 57.24 -11.46
CA LEU A 11 49.22 57.02 -12.89
C LEU A 11 50.53 56.71 -13.65
N SER A 12 50.50 55.81 -14.62
CA SER A 12 51.49 55.76 -15.72
C SER A 12 50.79 55.58 -17.07
N LEU A 13 51.03 56.55 -17.95
CA LEU A 13 50.58 56.63 -19.33
C LEU A 13 51.29 55.58 -20.21
N MET A 14 50.54 54.94 -21.12
CA MET A 14 51.08 54.47 -22.41
C MET A 14 50.28 55.07 -23.57
N ALA A 15 51.02 55.47 -24.59
CA ALA A 15 50.66 56.40 -25.65
C ALA A 15 49.58 55.89 -26.62
N ALA A 16 48.77 56.84 -27.10
CA ALA A 16 47.82 56.66 -28.19
C ALA A 16 48.53 56.76 -29.56
N MET A 17 48.23 55.83 -30.47
CA MET A 17 48.46 55.97 -31.91
C MET A 17 47.13 56.30 -32.63
N PRO A 18 47.13 57.07 -33.74
CA PRO A 18 45.90 57.57 -34.36
C PRO A 18 45.16 56.51 -35.17
N ALA A 19 43.83 56.68 -35.22
CA ALA A 19 42.86 55.79 -35.83
C ALA A 19 43.04 55.63 -37.37
N GLY A 20 43.28 54.39 -37.80
CA GLY A 20 43.03 53.96 -39.17
C GLY A 20 41.57 53.51 -39.33
N ALA A 21 40.80 54.24 -40.15
CA ALA A 21 39.42 53.91 -40.47
C ALA A 21 39.31 52.52 -41.16
N LYS A 22 38.92 51.49 -40.42
CA LYS A 22 38.54 50.18 -40.99
C LYS A 22 37.13 50.28 -41.58
N LYS A 23 37.03 50.07 -42.90
CA LYS A 23 35.78 49.86 -43.65
C LYS A 23 34.88 48.86 -42.90
N LYS A 24 33.63 49.25 -42.60
CA LYS A 24 32.57 48.34 -42.17
C LYS A 24 32.37 47.29 -43.28
N LYS A 25 32.73 46.03 -43.00
CA LYS A 25 32.22 44.89 -43.78
C LYS A 25 30.71 44.89 -43.60
N ALA A 26 29.97 44.95 -44.71
CA ALA A 26 28.53 44.74 -44.71
C ALA A 26 28.24 43.36 -44.09
N ILE A 27 27.47 43.36 -43.01
CA ILE A 27 26.91 42.15 -42.42
C ILE A 27 25.92 41.61 -43.48
N PRO A 28 26.07 40.38 -43.98
CA PRO A 28 25.06 39.80 -44.88
C PRO A 28 23.71 39.84 -44.15
N PRO A 29 22.58 40.13 -44.84
CA PRO A 29 21.28 40.07 -44.18
C PRO A 29 21.12 38.68 -43.57
N VAL A 30 21.04 38.62 -42.24
CA VAL A 30 20.72 37.39 -41.52
C VAL A 30 19.34 36.98 -42.04
N LYS A 31 19.29 35.99 -42.94
CA LYS A 31 18.05 35.28 -43.22
C LYS A 31 17.58 34.77 -41.87
N LYS A 32 16.53 35.38 -41.31
CA LYS A 32 15.84 34.84 -40.13
C LYS A 32 15.38 33.45 -40.55
N GLU A 33 16.06 32.42 -40.06
CA GLU A 33 15.60 31.04 -40.22
C GLU A 33 14.19 30.96 -39.64
N VAL A 34 13.23 30.60 -40.49
CA VAL A 34 11.85 30.40 -40.07
C VAL A 34 11.79 29.06 -39.35
N ARG A 35 11.51 29.08 -38.04
CA ARG A 35 11.32 27.85 -37.27
C ARG A 35 10.04 27.14 -37.70
N THR A 36 10.00 25.83 -37.52
CA THR A 36 8.79 25.00 -37.66
C THR A 36 7.64 25.55 -36.79
N PRO A 37 6.37 25.48 -37.23
CA PRO A 37 5.25 25.85 -36.37
C PRO A 37 5.22 25.02 -35.07
N ALA A 38 4.79 25.64 -33.98
CA ALA A 38 4.58 24.94 -32.73
C ALA A 38 3.27 24.15 -32.78
N ARG A 39 3.24 22.98 -32.13
CA ARG A 39 2.00 22.25 -31.85
C ARG A 39 1.32 22.89 -30.64
N GLU A 40 0.04 23.22 -30.75
CA GLU A 40 -0.72 23.87 -29.70
C GLU A 40 -1.24 22.89 -28.65
N GLY A 41 -1.26 23.31 -27.39
CA GLY A 41 -1.74 22.54 -26.24
C GLY A 41 -1.52 23.32 -24.95
N LEU A 42 -1.31 22.64 -23.83
CA LEU A 42 -1.08 23.27 -22.52
C LEU A 42 0.09 24.27 -22.59
N PHE A 43 1.24 23.78 -23.05
CA PHE A 43 2.31 24.61 -23.60
C PHE A 43 2.38 24.33 -25.09
N ASN A 44 2.65 25.35 -25.90
CA ASN A 44 2.94 25.08 -27.30
C ASN A 44 4.33 24.46 -27.40
N VAL A 45 4.46 23.41 -28.22
CA VAL A 45 5.71 22.65 -28.35
C VAL A 45 6.26 22.82 -29.76
N GLN A 46 7.47 23.37 -29.86
CA GLN A 46 8.18 23.53 -31.12
C GLN A 46 9.44 22.69 -31.13
N HIS A 47 9.55 21.76 -32.08
CA HIS A 47 10.78 21.02 -32.35
C HIS A 47 11.50 21.66 -33.54
N TRP A 48 12.67 22.25 -33.29
CA TRP A 48 13.46 22.95 -34.30
C TRP A 48 14.93 22.53 -34.23
N LYS A 49 15.43 21.97 -35.35
CA LYS A 49 16.74 21.27 -35.38
C LYS A 49 16.74 20.17 -34.32
N ASP A 50 17.75 20.12 -33.45
CA ASP A 50 17.87 19.12 -32.38
C ASP A 50 17.36 19.63 -31.02
N LYS A 51 16.47 20.64 -31.03
CA LYS A 51 16.01 21.33 -29.81
C LYS A 51 14.51 21.33 -29.69
N TYR A 52 14.05 21.17 -28.45
CA TYR A 52 12.66 21.32 -28.05
C TYR A 52 12.47 22.63 -27.30
N TYR A 53 11.46 23.38 -27.75
CA TYR A 53 11.06 24.63 -27.14
C TYR A 53 9.64 24.52 -26.59
N PHE A 54 9.46 24.95 -25.35
CA PHE A 54 8.15 25.26 -24.81
C PHE A 54 7.86 26.74 -25.04
N GLN A 55 6.67 27.06 -25.55
CA GLN A 55 6.16 28.42 -25.58
C GLN A 55 5.08 28.51 -24.50
N ILE A 56 5.47 29.08 -23.35
CA ILE A 56 4.62 29.13 -22.16
C ILE A 56 3.78 30.41 -22.22
N PRO A 57 2.43 30.31 -22.23
CA PRO A 57 1.57 31.47 -22.11
C PRO A 57 1.80 32.21 -20.78
N ASP A 58 1.77 33.55 -20.82
CA ASP A 58 1.88 34.40 -19.63
C ASP A 58 0.79 34.08 -18.59
N SER A 59 -0.38 33.65 -19.05
CA SER A 59 -1.50 33.20 -18.20
C SER A 59 -1.22 31.91 -17.41
N LEU A 60 -0.15 31.18 -17.73
CA LEU A 60 0.31 30.00 -17.01
C LEU A 60 1.45 30.27 -16.02
N LEU A 61 2.00 31.48 -15.98
CA LEU A 61 2.97 31.84 -14.94
C LEU A 61 2.29 31.84 -13.56
N GLY A 62 2.93 31.22 -12.58
CA GLY A 62 2.38 31.00 -11.23
C GLY A 62 1.24 29.98 -11.15
N ARG A 63 0.79 29.40 -12.28
CA ARG A 63 -0.15 28.27 -12.27
C ARG A 63 0.57 27.01 -11.86
N LEU A 64 -0.16 26.16 -11.13
CA LEU A 64 0.35 24.94 -10.55
C LEU A 64 0.07 23.76 -11.48
N PHE A 65 1.08 22.90 -11.61
CA PHE A 65 1.04 21.68 -12.39
C PHE A 65 1.33 20.52 -11.47
N MET A 66 0.49 19.49 -11.50
CA MET A 66 0.88 18.19 -11.00
C MET A 66 1.82 17.56 -12.02
N VAL A 67 3.04 17.23 -11.60
CA VAL A 67 4.07 16.67 -12.48
C VAL A 67 4.43 15.27 -12.03
N THR A 68 4.03 14.29 -12.83
CA THR A 68 4.29 12.87 -12.56
C THR A 68 5.33 12.35 -13.53
N THR A 69 6.21 11.48 -13.07
CA THR A 69 7.12 10.72 -13.93
C THR A 69 6.78 9.25 -13.81
N ARG A 70 6.52 8.58 -14.93
CA ARG A 70 6.20 7.15 -15.01
C ARG A 70 7.23 6.41 -15.85
N TYR A 71 7.38 5.12 -15.59
CA TYR A 71 8.14 4.26 -16.47
C TYR A 71 7.32 3.99 -17.74
N VAL A 72 7.94 4.08 -18.91
CA VAL A 72 7.36 3.59 -20.18
C VAL A 72 7.91 2.19 -20.46
N SER A 73 9.21 1.97 -20.22
CA SER A 73 9.83 0.66 -20.29
C SER A 73 11.07 0.58 -19.39
N THR A 74 11.31 -0.60 -18.85
CA THR A 74 12.37 -0.89 -17.87
C THR A 74 13.30 -2.02 -18.37
N PRO A 75 14.52 -2.14 -17.84
CA PRO A 75 15.37 -3.30 -18.14
C PRO A 75 14.76 -4.57 -17.51
N VAL A 76 15.10 -5.71 -18.07
CA VAL A 76 14.75 -7.03 -17.53
C VAL A 76 15.19 -7.14 -16.07
N ASP A 77 14.36 -7.80 -15.24
CA ASP A 77 14.57 -8.01 -13.81
C ASP A 77 14.67 -6.73 -12.95
N ALA A 78 14.15 -5.59 -13.44
CA ALA A 78 14.05 -4.37 -12.62
C ALA A 78 13.03 -4.48 -11.47
N GLY A 79 12.09 -5.41 -11.56
CA GLY A 79 10.91 -5.47 -10.68
C GLY A 79 10.01 -4.24 -10.80
N LEU A 80 10.10 -3.52 -11.92
CA LEU A 80 9.32 -2.34 -12.27
C LEU A 80 8.91 -2.44 -13.73
N TYR A 81 7.74 -1.90 -14.07
CA TYR A 81 7.11 -2.08 -15.37
C TYR A 81 6.59 -0.75 -15.94
N GLY A 82 6.27 -0.74 -17.23
CA GLY A 82 5.65 0.43 -17.88
C GLY A 82 4.29 0.77 -17.27
N GLY A 83 4.03 2.06 -17.06
CA GLY A 83 2.83 2.60 -16.40
C GLY A 83 3.03 2.94 -14.91
N GLU A 84 4.02 2.34 -14.25
CA GLU A 84 4.26 2.56 -12.81
C GLU A 84 4.84 3.95 -12.51
N LEU A 85 4.45 4.53 -11.37
CA LEU A 85 4.88 5.86 -10.92
C LEU A 85 6.31 5.81 -10.38
N ALA A 86 7.17 6.69 -10.89
CA ALA A 86 8.56 6.86 -10.46
C ALA A 86 8.77 8.10 -9.60
N ASN A 87 8.03 9.18 -9.88
CA ASN A 87 8.12 10.45 -9.14
C ASN A 87 6.83 11.27 -9.29
N GLU A 88 6.55 12.15 -8.33
CA GLU A 88 5.40 13.06 -8.32
C GLU A 88 5.78 14.34 -7.55
N GLN A 89 5.48 15.51 -8.13
CA GLN A 89 5.74 16.83 -7.54
C GLN A 89 4.71 17.86 -8.03
N VAL A 90 4.52 18.97 -7.31
CA VAL A 90 3.68 20.09 -7.78
C VAL A 90 4.55 21.26 -8.17
N LEU A 91 4.57 21.62 -9.45
CA LEU A 91 5.48 22.65 -9.97
C LEU A 91 4.75 23.90 -10.45
N TYR A 92 5.47 25.02 -10.55
CA TYR A 92 5.01 26.22 -11.25
C TYR A 92 6.14 26.95 -11.96
N PHE A 93 5.79 27.71 -13.00
CA PHE A 93 6.73 28.58 -13.71
C PHE A 93 6.73 29.99 -13.12
N GLU A 94 7.92 30.54 -12.89
CA GLU A 94 8.13 31.92 -12.43
C GLU A 94 9.01 32.67 -13.43
N LYS A 95 8.59 33.88 -13.84
CA LYS A 95 9.42 34.74 -14.69
C LYS A 95 10.31 35.63 -13.83
N ASN A 96 11.61 35.38 -13.88
CA ASN A 96 12.62 36.19 -13.20
C ASN A 96 13.48 36.94 -14.23
N GLY A 97 13.13 38.20 -14.50
CA GLY A 97 13.81 39.04 -15.50
C GLY A 97 13.73 38.45 -16.91
N LYS A 98 14.88 38.01 -17.44
CA LYS A 98 15.02 37.37 -18.76
C LYS A 98 15.06 35.84 -18.69
N GLN A 99 14.69 35.26 -17.55
CA GLN A 99 14.69 33.81 -17.32
C GLN A 99 13.31 33.34 -16.88
N ILE A 100 13.00 32.09 -17.18
CA ILE A 100 11.92 31.32 -16.57
C ILE A 100 12.55 30.34 -15.59
N LEU A 101 12.07 30.35 -14.35
CA LEU A 101 12.36 29.38 -13.32
C LEU A 101 11.23 28.35 -13.29
N LEU A 102 11.58 27.11 -13.02
CA LEU A 102 10.64 26.07 -12.63
C LEU A 102 10.86 25.79 -11.15
N ARG A 103 9.80 25.92 -10.34
CA ARG A 103 9.88 25.79 -8.89
C ARG A 103 8.96 24.69 -8.41
N ASP A 104 9.37 24.02 -7.35
CA ASP A 104 8.59 22.98 -6.68
C ASP A 104 7.82 23.60 -5.52
N LYS A 105 6.51 23.43 -5.51
CA LYS A 105 5.61 24.05 -4.54
C LYS A 105 5.49 23.16 -3.32
N MET A 106 6.04 23.62 -2.20
CA MET A 106 5.95 22.88 -0.95
C MET A 106 4.56 23.11 -0.31
N TYR A 107 3.83 22.03 -0.03
CA TYR A 107 2.46 22.09 0.51
C TYR A 107 2.32 21.71 1.97
N ASP A 108 3.42 21.33 2.63
CA ASP A 108 3.45 20.94 4.04
C ASP A 108 3.00 22.05 5.00
N VAL A 109 3.00 23.31 4.56
CA VAL A 109 2.62 24.48 5.36
C VAL A 109 1.70 25.39 4.55
N ARG A 110 0.62 25.88 5.17
CA ARG A 110 -0.37 26.77 4.55
C ARG A 110 -0.84 27.86 5.48
N ALA A 111 -1.23 29.00 4.91
CA ALA A 111 -1.99 30.05 5.57
C ALA A 111 -2.91 30.73 4.55
N ASP A 112 -4.03 31.29 5.02
CA ASP A 112 -4.84 32.16 4.17
C ASP A 112 -4.07 33.45 3.89
N SER A 113 -4.02 33.85 2.62
CA SER A 113 -3.40 35.10 2.20
C SER A 113 -3.97 36.36 2.84
N THR A 114 -5.19 36.29 3.41
CA THR A 114 -5.81 37.40 4.15
C THR A 114 -5.27 37.56 5.57
N ASP A 115 -4.66 36.52 6.13
CA ASP A 115 -4.13 36.54 7.49
C ASP A 115 -2.74 37.20 7.54
N ALA A 116 -2.45 37.92 8.62
CA ALA A 116 -1.15 38.54 8.83
C ALA A 116 -0.02 37.51 8.90
N ILE A 117 -0.28 36.33 9.50
CA ILE A 117 0.68 35.23 9.64
C ILE A 117 1.14 34.67 8.29
N TYR A 118 0.38 34.85 7.21
CA TYR A 118 0.77 34.43 5.86
C TYR A 118 2.14 34.99 5.46
N ARG A 119 2.45 36.22 5.87
CA ARG A 119 3.77 36.84 5.62
C ARG A 119 4.90 36.06 6.32
N ALA A 120 4.66 35.62 7.56
CA ALA A 120 5.62 34.82 8.30
C ALA A 120 5.81 33.44 7.66
N VAL A 121 4.74 32.81 7.17
CA VAL A 121 4.82 31.56 6.41
C VAL A 121 5.68 31.76 5.16
N LEU A 122 5.38 32.76 4.33
CA LEU A 122 6.18 33.09 3.15
C LEU A 122 7.66 33.38 3.48
N ASN A 123 7.94 34.05 4.59
CA ASN A 123 9.32 34.33 5.02
C ASN A 123 10.05 33.09 5.56
N SER A 124 9.31 32.06 5.98
CA SER A 124 9.85 30.85 6.60
C SER A 124 9.96 29.67 5.63
N THR A 125 9.35 29.79 4.44
CA THR A 125 9.34 28.75 3.43
C THR A 125 9.75 29.34 2.08
N GLU A 126 10.72 28.73 1.41
CA GLU A 126 11.10 29.10 0.05
C GLU A 126 10.92 27.88 -0.85
N ASP A 127 10.14 28.05 -1.91
CA ASP A 127 9.89 27.00 -2.91
C ASP A 127 11.18 26.78 -3.73
N PRO A 128 11.80 25.59 -3.74
CA PRO A 128 13.11 25.39 -4.36
C PRO A 128 13.06 25.57 -5.89
N ILE A 129 14.14 26.13 -6.44
CA ILE A 129 14.31 26.27 -7.90
C ILE A 129 14.84 24.95 -8.45
N MET A 130 13.99 24.26 -9.23
CA MET A 130 14.30 22.97 -9.84
C MET A 130 15.05 23.13 -11.15
N ALA A 131 14.71 24.18 -11.91
CA ALA A 131 15.39 24.51 -13.15
C ALA A 131 15.30 26.01 -13.46
N SER A 132 16.25 26.51 -14.26
CA SER A 132 16.23 27.87 -14.80
C SER A 132 16.68 27.88 -16.26
N VAL A 133 16.04 28.69 -17.08
CA VAL A 133 16.34 28.83 -18.51
C VAL A 133 16.11 30.26 -18.97
N LYS A 134 16.97 30.76 -19.87
CA LYS A 134 16.79 32.07 -20.50
C LYS A 134 15.63 32.02 -21.49
N ILE A 135 14.85 33.10 -21.53
CA ILE A 135 13.83 33.31 -22.56
C ILE A 135 14.56 33.51 -23.90
N ASP A 136 14.35 32.59 -24.83
CA ASP A 136 14.91 32.63 -26.18
C ASP A 136 14.22 33.70 -27.02
N SER A 137 12.90 33.74 -26.95
CA SER A 137 12.08 34.76 -27.62
C SER A 137 10.72 34.92 -26.95
N THR A 138 10.09 36.07 -27.14
CA THR A 138 8.71 36.33 -26.72
C THR A 138 7.86 36.48 -27.98
N ILE A 139 6.85 35.63 -28.11
CA ILE A 139 5.96 35.58 -29.26
C ILE A 139 4.64 36.20 -28.83
N LYS A 140 4.04 37.02 -29.69
CA LYS A 140 2.68 37.49 -29.51
C LYS A 140 1.78 36.60 -30.37
N SER A 141 0.89 35.83 -29.74
CA SER A 141 -0.08 35.01 -30.45
C SER A 141 -1.13 35.88 -31.16
N GLN A 142 -1.93 35.26 -32.03
CA GLN A 142 -2.93 35.97 -32.84
C GLN A 142 -4.01 36.67 -32.00
N ASP A 143 -4.35 36.10 -30.85
CA ASP A 143 -5.26 36.66 -29.84
C ASP A 143 -4.59 37.71 -28.92
N GLY A 144 -3.29 37.97 -29.12
CA GLY A 144 -2.53 38.98 -28.39
C GLY A 144 -1.86 38.51 -27.11
N ALA A 145 -2.00 37.23 -26.72
CA ALA A 145 -1.31 36.68 -25.56
C ALA A 145 0.21 36.62 -25.78
N LEU A 146 0.98 36.75 -24.69
CA LEU A 146 2.42 36.60 -24.72
C LEU A 146 2.80 35.15 -24.45
N LEU A 147 3.63 34.58 -25.31
CA LEU A 147 4.22 33.26 -25.16
C LEU A 147 5.73 33.41 -24.96
N TYR A 148 6.25 32.86 -23.86
CA TYR A 148 7.68 32.84 -23.58
C TYR A 148 8.29 31.54 -24.11
N SER A 149 9.08 31.65 -25.18
CA SER A 149 9.79 30.50 -25.77
C SER A 149 11.05 30.21 -24.97
N ILE A 150 11.17 28.98 -24.46
CA ILE A 150 12.31 28.48 -23.68
C ILE A 150 12.82 27.16 -24.25
N ASP A 151 14.15 26.98 -24.29
CA ASP A 151 14.79 25.72 -24.72
C ASP A 151 14.86 24.74 -23.53
N VAL A 152 14.04 23.69 -23.57
CA VAL A 152 13.91 22.71 -22.48
C VAL A 152 14.75 21.44 -22.70
N THR A 153 15.50 21.38 -23.79
CA THR A 153 16.21 20.17 -24.23
C THR A 153 17.17 19.63 -23.17
N SER A 154 17.95 20.52 -22.54
CA SER A 154 18.94 20.14 -21.54
C SER A 154 18.34 19.71 -20.20
N TRP A 155 17.11 20.15 -19.90
CA TRP A 155 16.39 19.75 -18.69
C TRP A 155 15.99 18.28 -18.77
N PHE A 156 15.39 17.87 -19.89
CA PHE A 156 14.87 16.52 -20.06
C PHE A 156 15.95 15.49 -20.43
N ASN A 157 17.01 15.90 -21.15
CA ASN A 157 18.16 15.02 -21.41
C ASN A 157 19.06 14.83 -20.17
N GLY A 158 18.90 15.66 -19.14
CA GLY A 158 19.66 15.59 -17.91
C GLY A 158 19.06 14.66 -16.85
N ASP A 159 19.62 14.75 -15.64
CA ASP A 159 19.26 13.94 -14.47
C ASP A 159 18.76 14.81 -13.31
N GLN A 160 17.90 15.76 -13.64
CA GLN A 160 17.18 16.57 -12.69
C GLN A 160 16.12 15.68 -12.04
N ASN A 161 16.11 15.58 -10.71
CA ASN A 161 15.27 14.65 -9.97
C ASN A 161 13.79 14.71 -10.38
N VAL A 162 13.28 15.92 -10.65
CA VAL A 162 11.89 16.15 -11.10
C VAL A 162 11.52 15.44 -12.40
N PHE A 163 12.48 15.25 -13.31
CA PHE A 163 12.28 14.65 -14.63
C PHE A 163 12.96 13.29 -14.77
N SER A 164 13.42 12.72 -13.66
CA SER A 164 14.30 11.54 -13.64
C SER A 164 13.97 10.67 -12.41
N LEU A 165 14.83 9.70 -12.13
CA LEU A 165 14.73 8.88 -10.94
C LEU A 165 15.09 9.69 -9.69
N SER A 166 14.40 9.40 -8.58
CA SER A 166 14.84 9.82 -7.25
C SER A 166 16.17 9.16 -6.87
N ASN A 167 16.93 9.77 -5.97
CA ASN A 167 18.18 9.18 -5.48
C ASN A 167 17.96 7.81 -4.83
N THR A 168 16.86 7.65 -4.08
CA THR A 168 16.47 6.34 -3.51
C THR A 168 16.22 5.29 -4.57
N ALA A 169 15.54 5.65 -5.68
CA ALA A 169 15.32 4.72 -6.79
C ALA A 169 16.63 4.33 -7.47
N LYS A 170 17.54 5.30 -7.69
CA LYS A 170 18.89 5.03 -8.22
C LYS A 170 19.68 4.10 -7.31
N ASP A 171 19.66 4.33 -6.00
CA ASP A 171 20.37 3.49 -5.04
C ASP A 171 19.82 2.07 -5.00
N ARG A 172 18.49 1.90 -5.01
CA ARG A 172 17.83 0.59 -5.07
C ARG A 172 18.24 -0.22 -6.31
N MET A 173 18.38 0.45 -7.46
CA MET A 173 18.81 -0.18 -8.71
C MET A 173 20.35 -0.30 -8.84
N GLY A 174 21.11 0.30 -7.92
CA GLY A 174 22.57 0.39 -8.03
C GLY A 174 23.02 1.24 -9.22
N LEU A 175 22.40 2.41 -9.44
CA LEU A 175 22.75 3.34 -10.51
C LEU A 175 23.65 4.46 -10.00
N SER A 176 24.50 5.00 -10.89
CA SER A 176 25.35 6.17 -10.66
C SER A 176 24.94 7.31 -11.59
N GLY A 177 25.89 8.00 -12.22
CA GLY A 177 25.62 9.19 -13.04
C GLY A 177 24.92 8.86 -14.36
N ILE A 178 24.11 9.82 -14.85
CA ILE A 178 23.51 9.76 -16.18
C ILE A 178 24.57 9.87 -17.29
N GLN A 179 24.42 9.07 -18.33
CA GLN A 179 25.16 9.13 -19.59
C GLN A 179 24.39 10.03 -20.55
N ARG A 180 24.76 11.32 -20.59
CA ARG A 180 24.01 12.36 -21.33
C ARG A 180 24.02 12.17 -22.85
N ASP A 181 25.10 11.62 -23.38
CA ASP A 181 25.26 11.25 -24.79
C ASP A 181 24.36 10.06 -25.20
N LEU A 182 23.94 9.25 -24.21
CA LEU A 182 23.02 8.12 -24.37
C LEU A 182 21.61 8.42 -23.84
N SER A 183 21.31 9.69 -23.54
CA SER A 183 20.02 10.12 -22.98
C SER A 183 19.42 11.26 -23.81
N TYR A 184 18.16 11.12 -24.21
CA TYR A 184 17.52 12.03 -25.16
C TYR A 184 15.99 12.03 -25.04
N ILE A 185 15.37 13.14 -25.43
CA ILE A 185 13.92 13.23 -25.66
C ILE A 185 13.56 12.39 -26.87
N ASN A 186 12.64 11.43 -26.73
CA ASN A 186 12.06 10.69 -27.85
C ASN A 186 11.05 11.57 -28.59
N TYR A 187 10.09 12.13 -27.86
CA TYR A 187 9.07 13.04 -28.38
C TYR A 187 8.40 13.81 -27.24
N ILE A 188 7.72 14.89 -27.61
CA ILE A 188 6.84 15.64 -26.72
C ILE A 188 5.48 15.79 -27.38
N HIS A 189 4.43 15.36 -26.68
CA HIS A 189 3.03 15.56 -27.07
C HIS A 189 2.36 16.52 -26.10
N THR A 190 1.59 17.45 -26.64
CA THR A 190 0.87 18.45 -25.84
C THR A 190 -0.62 18.32 -26.13
N TYR A 191 -1.40 18.45 -25.06
CA TYR A 191 -2.84 18.27 -25.00
C TYR A 191 -3.44 19.48 -24.27
N PRO A 192 -4.77 19.68 -24.28
CA PRO A 192 -5.36 20.89 -23.72
C PRO A 192 -5.02 21.18 -22.25
N ILE A 193 -4.87 20.14 -21.42
CA ILE A 193 -4.59 20.29 -19.98
C ILE A 193 -3.25 19.71 -19.54
N ASN A 194 -2.52 19.04 -20.44
CA ASN A 194 -1.30 18.34 -20.10
C ASN A 194 -0.26 18.33 -21.22
N THR A 195 1.00 18.11 -20.86
CA THR A 195 2.10 17.91 -21.80
C THR A 195 2.90 16.70 -21.35
N GLU A 196 3.04 15.73 -22.26
CA GLU A 196 3.72 14.45 -22.06
C GLU A 196 5.09 14.46 -22.73
N ILE A 197 6.13 14.21 -21.95
CA ILE A 197 7.52 14.21 -22.39
C ILE A 197 8.10 12.82 -22.22
N VAL A 198 8.32 12.12 -23.33
CA VAL A 198 8.93 10.78 -23.30
C VAL A 198 10.43 10.89 -23.55
N THR A 199 11.22 10.33 -22.63
CA THR A 199 12.69 10.37 -22.65
C THR A 199 13.29 8.98 -22.52
N THR A 200 14.40 8.76 -23.22
CA THR A 200 15.34 7.66 -22.94
C THR A 200 16.38 8.19 -21.96
N LYS A 201 16.58 7.51 -20.83
CA LYS A 201 17.63 7.83 -19.86
C LYS A 201 18.53 6.65 -19.61
N THR A 202 19.83 6.87 -19.77
CA THR A 202 20.87 5.86 -19.56
C THR A 202 21.72 6.25 -18.38
N PHE A 203 21.88 5.35 -17.41
CA PHE A 203 22.72 5.54 -16.23
C PHE A 203 23.88 4.55 -16.24
N SER A 204 25.04 4.98 -15.76
CA SER A 204 26.08 4.02 -15.39
C SER A 204 25.65 3.19 -14.19
N ALA A 205 26.09 1.94 -14.13
CA ALA A 205 25.81 1.07 -13.00
C ALA A 205 26.93 1.10 -11.95
N LYS A 206 26.54 0.99 -10.68
CA LYS A 206 27.43 0.67 -9.55
C LYS A 206 27.75 -0.82 -9.59
N SER A 207 28.90 -1.20 -9.02
CA SER A 207 29.29 -2.62 -8.87
C SER A 207 28.32 -3.44 -8.02
N THR A 208 27.49 -2.79 -7.20
CA THR A 208 26.46 -3.41 -6.36
C THR A 208 25.15 -3.66 -7.10
N SER A 209 24.98 -3.20 -8.35
CA SER A 209 23.76 -3.43 -9.12
C SER A 209 23.56 -4.91 -9.40
N LYS A 210 22.34 -5.39 -9.19
CA LYS A 210 21.95 -6.78 -9.46
C LYS A 210 21.32 -6.96 -10.84
N LEU A 211 21.13 -5.88 -11.59
CA LEU A 211 20.44 -5.91 -12.88
C LEU A 211 21.30 -6.60 -13.95
N PRO A 212 20.72 -7.49 -14.79
CA PRO A 212 21.45 -8.10 -15.91
C PRO A 212 22.07 -7.06 -16.85
N ALA A 213 21.32 -5.99 -17.17
CA ALA A 213 21.79 -4.88 -18.02
C ALA A 213 23.06 -4.23 -17.45
N ALA A 214 23.10 -3.96 -16.14
CA ALA A 214 24.28 -3.42 -15.47
C ALA A 214 25.48 -4.37 -15.60
N ARG A 215 25.27 -5.68 -15.38
CA ARG A 215 26.35 -6.68 -15.35
C ARG A 215 26.93 -6.98 -16.74
N ILE A 216 26.11 -6.90 -17.78
CA ILE A 216 26.49 -7.24 -19.15
C ILE A 216 26.98 -6.01 -19.92
N ALA A 217 26.25 -4.90 -19.84
CA ALA A 217 26.50 -3.71 -20.65
C ALA A 217 27.19 -2.56 -19.88
N GLY A 218 27.30 -2.65 -18.54
CA GLY A 218 27.86 -1.59 -17.69
C GLY A 218 26.93 -0.38 -17.48
N ASN A 219 25.82 -0.33 -18.22
CA ASN A 219 24.84 0.75 -18.19
C ASN A 219 23.41 0.18 -18.07
N VAL A 220 22.51 1.00 -17.55
CA VAL A 220 21.08 0.70 -17.43
C VAL A 220 20.29 1.79 -18.16
N THR A 221 19.46 1.37 -19.12
CA THR A 221 18.63 2.28 -19.92
C THR A 221 17.16 2.10 -19.56
N LEU A 222 16.45 3.22 -19.39
CA LEU A 222 15.04 3.30 -19.06
C LEU A 222 14.37 4.23 -20.07
N ARG A 223 13.09 3.97 -20.40
CA ARG A 223 12.24 4.98 -21.03
C ARG A 223 11.25 5.49 -19.99
N MET A 224 11.11 6.81 -19.89
CA MET A 224 10.29 7.48 -18.89
C MET A 224 9.35 8.47 -19.56
N ASN A 225 8.15 8.64 -19.02
CA ASN A 225 7.23 9.70 -19.40
C ASN A 225 7.12 10.69 -18.24
N THR A 226 7.31 11.97 -18.51
CA THR A 226 7.02 13.06 -17.56
C THR A 226 5.78 13.80 -18.04
N SER A 227 4.71 13.75 -17.25
CA SER A 227 3.46 14.46 -17.50
C SER A 227 3.43 15.75 -16.70
N PHE A 228 3.18 16.88 -17.36
CA PHE A 228 2.74 18.11 -16.70
C PHE A 228 1.24 18.21 -16.82
N VAL A 229 0.50 18.18 -15.73
CA VAL A 229 -0.97 18.27 -15.70
C VAL A 229 -1.38 19.55 -15.00
N LEU A 230 -2.11 20.43 -15.70
CA LEU A 230 -2.57 21.69 -15.13
C LEU A 230 -3.60 21.43 -14.03
N LEU A 231 -3.29 21.84 -12.81
CA LEU A 231 -4.24 21.73 -11.70
C LEU A 231 -5.40 22.73 -11.86
N PRO A 232 -6.61 22.36 -11.38
CA PRO A 232 -7.76 23.25 -11.39
C PRO A 232 -7.43 24.61 -10.75
N ARG A 233 -7.96 25.69 -11.33
CA ARG A 233 -7.77 27.03 -10.73
C ARG A 233 -8.39 27.09 -9.34
N GLU A 234 -9.63 26.64 -9.23
CA GLU A 234 -10.35 26.47 -7.97
C GLU A 234 -10.20 25.03 -7.47
N PRO A 235 -9.48 24.79 -6.35
CA PRO A 235 -9.39 23.48 -5.74
C PRO A 235 -10.78 22.92 -5.41
N MET A 236 -10.89 21.59 -5.33
CA MET A 236 -12.11 20.98 -4.80
C MET A 236 -12.28 21.39 -3.33
N ARG A 237 -13.52 21.47 -2.84
CA ARG A 237 -13.71 21.56 -1.39
C ARG A 237 -13.16 20.31 -0.71
N ALA A 238 -12.21 20.51 0.20
CA ALA A 238 -11.58 19.42 0.93
C ALA A 238 -12.55 18.85 1.97
N ARG A 239 -12.44 17.56 2.25
CA ARG A 239 -13.23 16.90 3.29
C ARG A 239 -12.31 16.44 4.40
N TYR A 240 -12.59 16.87 5.63
CA TYR A 240 -11.80 16.50 6.80
C TYR A 240 -11.76 14.98 6.96
N PHE A 241 -10.57 14.47 7.27
CA PHE A 241 -10.38 13.07 7.62
C PHE A 241 -11.08 12.73 8.96
N ASP A 242 -11.71 11.56 9.00
CA ASP A 242 -12.28 10.97 10.21
C ASP A 242 -11.76 9.53 10.33
N PRO A 243 -11.03 9.17 11.40
CA PRO A 243 -10.44 7.83 11.54
C PRO A 243 -11.47 6.71 11.66
N ARG A 244 -12.76 7.02 11.83
CA ARG A 244 -13.85 6.04 11.82
C ARG A 244 -14.28 5.62 10.41
N VAL A 245 -13.77 6.28 9.36
CA VAL A 245 -14.07 5.97 7.95
C VAL A 245 -12.77 5.94 7.14
N GLY A 246 -12.43 4.76 6.62
CA GLY A 246 -11.14 4.46 6.00
C GLY A 246 -10.86 5.12 4.66
N TYR A 247 -10.38 6.35 4.66
CA TYR A 247 -9.89 7.06 3.47
C TYR A 247 -8.38 7.34 3.54
N PHE A 248 -7.71 7.35 2.39
CA PHE A 248 -6.37 7.92 2.21
C PHE A 248 -6.42 9.44 2.38
N THR A 249 -5.29 10.06 2.71
CA THR A 249 -5.27 11.47 3.12
C THR A 249 -4.06 12.25 2.61
N GLU A 250 -4.28 13.54 2.38
CA GLU A 250 -3.25 14.57 2.35
C GLU A 250 -3.14 15.22 3.74
N GLU A 251 -1.93 15.58 4.17
CA GLU A 251 -1.66 16.20 5.47
C GLU A 251 -0.78 17.45 5.32
N PHE A 252 -1.14 18.54 5.99
CA PHE A 252 -0.38 19.78 6.00
C PHE A 252 -0.57 20.55 7.33
N ALA A 253 0.42 21.36 7.71
CA ALA A 253 0.31 22.29 8.81
C ALA A 253 -0.44 23.55 8.36
N GLU A 254 -1.49 23.93 9.09
CA GLU A 254 -2.30 25.11 8.78
C GLU A 254 -2.02 26.22 9.80
N PHE A 255 -1.79 27.43 9.28
CA PHE A 255 -1.53 28.64 10.05
C PHE A 255 -2.63 29.65 9.80
N ASN A 256 -3.12 30.27 10.88
CA ASN A 256 -4.05 31.39 10.82
C ASN A 256 -3.80 32.35 12.00
N ASP A 257 -4.34 33.57 11.91
CA ASP A 257 -4.13 34.63 12.92
C ASP A 257 -4.83 34.33 14.26
N HIS A 258 -5.83 33.44 14.27
CA HIS A 258 -6.74 33.25 15.40
C HIS A 258 -6.48 31.96 16.21
N GLN A 259 -5.54 31.13 15.78
CA GLN A 259 -5.21 29.87 16.45
C GLN A 259 -4.29 30.08 17.65
N GLN A 260 -4.39 29.18 18.64
CA GLN A 260 -3.48 29.12 19.78
C GLN A 260 -2.49 27.95 19.69
N ASP A 261 -2.63 27.12 18.67
CA ASP A 261 -1.77 26.00 18.33
C ASP A 261 -1.79 25.77 16.80
N VAL A 262 -0.66 25.35 16.23
CA VAL A 262 -0.61 24.92 14.82
C VAL A 262 -1.09 23.48 14.77
N LYS A 263 -2.20 23.23 14.05
CA LYS A 263 -2.71 21.88 13.84
C LYS A 263 -2.27 21.34 12.50
N ARG A 264 -1.95 20.05 12.48
CA ARG A 264 -1.82 19.32 11.22
C ARG A 264 -3.21 18.92 10.74
N ARG A 265 -3.63 19.54 9.66
CA ARG A 265 -4.89 19.29 8.99
C ARG A 265 -4.74 18.09 8.07
N LYS A 266 -5.68 17.14 8.20
CA LYS A 266 -5.78 15.95 7.35
C LYS A 266 -7.07 16.00 6.54
N VAL A 267 -6.97 15.84 5.24
CA VAL A 267 -8.11 15.81 4.32
C VAL A 267 -8.07 14.55 3.48
N ILE A 268 -9.23 13.99 3.17
CA ILE A 268 -9.29 12.73 2.40
C ILE A 268 -8.97 12.96 0.93
N THR A 269 -8.44 11.94 0.26
CA THR A 269 -8.36 11.93 -1.21
C THR A 269 -9.63 11.34 -1.82
N ARG A 270 -10.20 12.02 -2.83
CA ARG A 270 -11.41 11.57 -3.56
C ARG A 270 -11.56 12.28 -4.91
N TRP A 271 -12.34 11.70 -5.81
CA TRP A 271 -12.74 12.37 -7.06
C TRP A 271 -13.76 13.49 -6.80
N ARG A 272 -13.70 14.55 -7.60
CA ARG A 272 -14.71 15.61 -7.58
C ARG A 272 -16.00 15.16 -8.27
N LEU A 273 -17.05 14.88 -7.49
CA LEU A 273 -18.40 14.63 -7.99
C LEU A 273 -19.35 15.78 -7.63
N VAL A 274 -19.92 16.40 -8.66
CA VAL A 274 -20.93 17.47 -8.54
C VAL A 274 -22.20 17.00 -9.27
N PRO A 275 -23.39 17.07 -8.66
CA PRO A 275 -24.66 16.76 -9.33
C PRO A 275 -24.88 17.58 -10.60
N LYS A 276 -25.29 16.94 -11.70
CA LYS A 276 -25.79 17.68 -12.89
C LYS A 276 -27.08 18.46 -12.59
N ASP A 277 -27.95 17.89 -11.75
CA ASP A 277 -29.19 18.52 -11.28
C ASP A 277 -29.19 18.55 -9.75
N VAL A 278 -28.86 19.71 -9.18
CA VAL A 278 -28.76 19.91 -7.72
C VAL A 278 -30.14 19.86 -7.07
N GLU A 279 -31.20 20.29 -7.74
CA GLU A 279 -32.54 20.32 -7.16
C GLU A 279 -33.16 18.92 -7.13
N ALA A 280 -32.97 18.10 -8.16
CA ALA A 280 -33.32 16.67 -8.13
C ALA A 280 -32.53 15.92 -7.04
N TYR A 281 -31.23 16.21 -6.93
CA TYR A 281 -30.39 15.62 -5.89
C TYR A 281 -30.88 15.97 -4.47
N LYS A 282 -31.28 17.23 -4.24
CA LYS A 282 -31.86 17.67 -2.95
C LYS A 282 -33.19 16.96 -2.64
N ARG A 283 -33.98 16.58 -3.64
CA ARG A 283 -35.19 15.76 -3.47
C ARG A 283 -34.90 14.28 -3.21
N GLY A 284 -33.64 13.86 -3.25
CA GLY A 284 -33.22 12.47 -3.04
C GLY A 284 -33.28 11.60 -4.30
N GLU A 285 -33.45 12.21 -5.47
CA GLU A 285 -33.42 11.49 -6.75
C GLU A 285 -31.97 11.16 -7.15
N LEU A 286 -31.76 10.01 -7.82
CA LEU A 286 -30.46 9.65 -8.36
C LEU A 286 -30.13 10.48 -9.61
N VAL A 287 -29.02 11.20 -9.56
CA VAL A 287 -28.55 12.07 -10.65
C VAL A 287 -27.19 11.60 -11.16
N GLU A 288 -26.84 12.00 -12.38
CA GLU A 288 -25.48 11.80 -12.88
C GLU A 288 -24.56 12.91 -12.37
N PRO A 289 -23.27 12.63 -12.15
CA PRO A 289 -22.28 13.67 -11.89
C PRO A 289 -21.96 14.45 -13.17
N VAL A 290 -21.59 15.73 -13.04
CA VAL A 290 -21.13 16.56 -14.18
C VAL A 290 -19.98 15.90 -14.93
N LYS A 291 -19.01 15.34 -14.20
CA LYS A 291 -17.91 14.55 -14.73
C LYS A 291 -17.93 13.15 -14.08
N PRO A 292 -18.28 12.08 -14.83
CA PRO A 292 -18.14 10.71 -14.33
C PRO A 292 -16.66 10.31 -14.27
N ILE A 293 -16.37 9.31 -13.42
CA ILE A 293 -15.05 8.69 -13.30
C ILE A 293 -14.95 7.63 -14.39
N VAL A 294 -13.97 7.74 -15.28
CA VAL A 294 -13.82 6.82 -16.44
C VAL A 294 -12.46 6.15 -16.40
N PHE A 295 -12.47 4.82 -16.39
CA PHE A 295 -11.28 3.99 -16.56
C PHE A 295 -11.23 3.37 -17.96
N TYR A 296 -10.04 3.29 -18.54
CA TYR A 296 -9.81 2.55 -19.77
C TYR A 296 -9.01 1.27 -19.51
N ILE A 297 -9.32 0.21 -20.25
CA ILE A 297 -8.55 -1.03 -20.21
C ILE A 297 -7.41 -0.93 -21.21
N ASP A 298 -6.17 -1.13 -20.73
CA ASP A 298 -4.98 -1.18 -21.57
C ASP A 298 -5.17 -2.22 -22.70
N PRO A 299 -4.95 -1.86 -23.98
CA PRO A 299 -5.11 -2.77 -25.10
C PRO A 299 -4.17 -4.00 -25.05
N ALA A 300 -3.07 -3.94 -24.28
CA ALA A 300 -2.20 -5.09 -24.02
C ALA A 300 -2.86 -6.16 -23.14
N THR A 301 -3.98 -5.85 -22.48
CA THR A 301 -4.75 -6.81 -21.68
C THR A 301 -5.31 -7.92 -22.57
N PRO A 302 -5.10 -9.21 -22.22
CA PRO A 302 -5.71 -10.34 -22.93
C PRO A 302 -7.24 -10.21 -23.02
N GLN A 303 -7.80 -10.45 -24.20
CA GLN A 303 -9.19 -10.13 -24.54
C GLN A 303 -10.21 -10.79 -23.60
N GLN A 304 -9.96 -12.03 -23.18
CA GLN A 304 -10.85 -12.79 -22.31
C GLN A 304 -10.99 -12.17 -20.90
N TRP A 305 -10.01 -11.36 -20.45
CA TRP A 305 -10.02 -10.74 -19.12
C TRP A 305 -10.68 -9.34 -19.10
N ARG A 306 -10.72 -8.65 -20.23
CA ARG A 306 -11.20 -7.25 -20.33
C ARG A 306 -12.59 -7.07 -19.75
N LYS A 307 -13.52 -7.98 -20.07
CA LYS A 307 -14.91 -7.92 -19.58
C LYS A 307 -14.98 -7.95 -18.05
N TYR A 308 -14.12 -8.72 -17.39
CA TYR A 308 -14.14 -8.88 -15.94
C TYR A 308 -13.53 -7.66 -15.23
N LEU A 309 -12.48 -7.05 -15.80
CA LEU A 309 -11.95 -5.77 -15.32
C LEU A 309 -12.99 -4.66 -15.43
N ILE A 310 -13.73 -4.61 -16.55
CA ILE A 310 -14.81 -3.63 -16.75
C ILE A 310 -15.92 -3.84 -15.71
N MET A 311 -16.34 -5.10 -15.50
CA MET A 311 -17.32 -5.43 -14.46
C MET A 311 -16.83 -4.99 -13.07
N GLY A 312 -15.54 -5.20 -12.77
CA GLY A 312 -14.95 -4.85 -11.49
C GLY A 312 -15.05 -3.36 -11.15
N VAL A 313 -14.83 -2.50 -12.16
CA VAL A 313 -15.03 -1.05 -12.07
C VAL A 313 -16.51 -0.70 -11.89
N ASN A 314 -17.37 -1.28 -12.73
CA ASN A 314 -18.79 -0.93 -12.78
C ASN A 314 -19.56 -1.35 -11.52
N ASP A 315 -19.08 -2.34 -10.77
CA ASP A 315 -19.68 -2.81 -9.52
C ASP A 315 -19.85 -1.68 -8.49
N TRP A 316 -18.98 -0.67 -8.51
CA TRP A 316 -19.00 0.47 -7.59
C TRP A 316 -20.19 1.41 -7.77
N ASN A 317 -20.92 1.36 -8.91
CA ASN A 317 -22.10 2.20 -9.09
C ASN A 317 -23.16 1.98 -8.00
N LYS A 318 -23.34 0.75 -7.52
CA LYS A 318 -24.26 0.45 -6.41
C LYS A 318 -23.90 1.17 -5.12
N ALA A 319 -22.62 1.43 -4.87
CA ALA A 319 -22.18 2.21 -3.73
C ALA A 319 -22.42 3.71 -3.97
N PHE A 320 -22.14 4.22 -5.17
CA PHE A 320 -22.40 5.62 -5.53
C PHE A 320 -23.88 6.00 -5.51
N GLU A 321 -24.79 5.06 -5.80
CA GLU A 321 -26.24 5.28 -5.66
C GLU A 321 -26.60 5.69 -4.23
N THR A 322 -25.93 5.12 -3.23
CA THR A 322 -26.16 5.51 -1.82
C THR A 322 -25.68 6.92 -1.51
N ALA A 323 -24.76 7.47 -2.30
CA ALA A 323 -24.32 8.87 -2.27
C ALA A 323 -25.22 9.80 -3.11
N GLY A 324 -26.23 9.27 -3.82
CA GLY A 324 -27.15 10.01 -4.68
C GLY A 324 -26.76 10.06 -6.16
N PHE A 325 -25.74 9.30 -6.59
CA PHE A 325 -25.25 9.30 -7.96
C PHE A 325 -25.55 8.00 -8.70
N LYS A 326 -26.05 8.08 -9.93
CA LYS A 326 -26.09 6.97 -10.90
C LYS A 326 -25.04 7.20 -11.99
N ASN A 327 -24.53 6.13 -12.60
CA ASN A 327 -23.50 6.18 -13.64
C ASN A 327 -22.29 7.04 -13.22
N ALA A 328 -21.89 6.93 -11.95
CA ALA A 328 -20.83 7.76 -11.38
C ALA A 328 -19.44 7.32 -11.84
N ILE A 329 -19.29 6.02 -12.08
CA ILE A 329 -18.04 5.39 -12.49
C ILE A 329 -18.30 4.38 -13.61
N GLU A 330 -17.41 4.32 -14.58
CA GLU A 330 -17.48 3.33 -15.66
C GLU A 330 -16.09 2.93 -16.16
N ALA A 331 -16.02 1.75 -16.79
CA ALA A 331 -14.85 1.33 -17.56
C ALA A 331 -15.17 1.00 -19.01
N ARG A 332 -14.20 1.27 -19.89
CA ARG A 332 -14.31 1.08 -21.34
C ARG A 332 -13.03 0.45 -21.90
N GLU A 333 -13.15 -0.26 -23.01
CA GLU A 333 -11.94 -0.64 -23.76
C GLU A 333 -11.26 0.60 -24.34
N TRP A 334 -9.93 0.54 -24.48
CA TRP A 334 -9.18 1.59 -25.16
C TRP A 334 -9.68 1.76 -26.60
N PRO A 335 -10.06 2.98 -27.02
CA PRO A 335 -10.58 3.21 -28.36
C PRO A 335 -9.47 3.13 -29.41
N ASN A 336 -9.86 2.84 -30.66
CA ASN A 336 -8.95 2.93 -31.81
C ASN A 336 -8.80 4.41 -32.26
N ASP A 337 -8.21 5.23 -31.40
CA ASP A 337 -7.94 6.65 -31.66
C ASP A 337 -6.44 6.93 -31.50
N SER A 338 -5.76 7.22 -32.61
CA SER A 338 -4.33 7.50 -32.65
C SER A 338 -3.92 8.82 -31.96
N THR A 339 -4.89 9.68 -31.61
CA THR A 339 -4.63 10.91 -30.87
C THR A 339 -4.56 10.68 -29.36
N MET A 340 -5.09 9.55 -28.89
CA MET A 340 -5.04 9.14 -27.49
C MET A 340 -3.72 8.44 -27.19
N SER A 341 -3.16 8.75 -26.02
CA SER A 341 -1.99 8.09 -25.48
C SER A 341 -2.34 7.48 -24.14
N LEU A 342 -1.82 6.28 -23.88
CA LEU A 342 -1.88 5.68 -22.56
C LEU A 342 -1.21 6.57 -21.50
N GLU A 343 -0.24 7.39 -21.91
CA GLU A 343 0.47 8.34 -21.04
C GLU A 343 -0.28 9.66 -20.81
N ASP A 344 -1.41 9.89 -21.48
CA ASP A 344 -2.17 11.14 -21.37
C ASP A 344 -3.01 11.18 -20.07
N ALA A 345 -2.65 12.11 -19.17
CA ALA A 345 -3.28 12.29 -17.86
C ALA A 345 -4.79 12.57 -17.86
N ARG A 346 -5.38 12.87 -19.03
CA ARG A 346 -6.84 12.97 -19.18
C ARG A 346 -7.55 11.63 -18.96
N TYR A 347 -6.84 10.51 -19.06
CA TYR A 347 -7.39 9.17 -19.01
C TYR A 347 -6.82 8.39 -17.83
N SER A 348 -7.68 7.84 -16.98
CA SER A 348 -7.29 6.84 -15.99
C SER A 348 -7.33 5.45 -16.62
N VAL A 349 -6.36 4.59 -16.30
CA VAL A 349 -6.13 3.35 -17.05
C VAL A 349 -5.83 2.18 -16.11
N ILE A 350 -6.35 1.01 -16.42
CA ILE A 350 -5.88 -0.26 -15.86
C ILE A 350 -4.76 -0.78 -16.77
N ARG A 351 -3.51 -0.62 -16.33
CA ARG A 351 -2.28 -0.97 -17.05
C ARG A 351 -1.92 -2.43 -16.89
N TYR A 352 -1.73 -3.16 -17.99
CA TYR A 352 -1.41 -4.59 -17.94
C TYR A 352 0.11 -4.81 -18.00
N LEU A 353 0.67 -5.36 -16.94
CA LEU A 353 2.10 -5.52 -16.75
C LEU A 353 2.53 -6.96 -17.03
N ALA A 354 3.43 -7.16 -17.99
CA ALA A 354 4.04 -8.45 -18.30
C ALA A 354 5.05 -8.84 -17.20
N SER A 355 4.54 -9.25 -16.05
CA SER A 355 5.31 -9.53 -14.84
C SER A 355 5.07 -10.95 -14.31
N ASP A 356 6.13 -11.56 -13.81
CA ASP A 356 6.16 -12.78 -13.01
C ASP A 356 5.93 -12.53 -11.51
N ILE A 357 5.88 -11.26 -11.07
CA ILE A 357 5.50 -10.88 -9.70
C ILE A 357 3.98 -10.99 -9.57
N PRO A 358 3.46 -11.75 -8.61
CA PRO A 358 2.04 -11.89 -8.47
C PRO A 358 1.48 -10.76 -7.59
N ASN A 359 0.96 -9.70 -8.21
CA ASN A 359 0.42 -8.55 -7.49
C ASN A 359 -0.60 -7.75 -8.31
N ALA A 360 -1.36 -6.90 -7.65
CA ALA A 360 -2.06 -5.78 -8.26
C ALA A 360 -2.04 -4.60 -7.29
N TYR A 361 -2.17 -3.38 -7.80
CA TYR A 361 -2.33 -2.20 -6.93
C TYR A 361 -3.10 -1.07 -7.63
N GLY A 362 -3.95 -0.36 -6.89
CA GLY A 362 -4.74 0.78 -7.36
C GLY A 362 -4.24 2.13 -6.80
N PRO A 363 -3.18 2.74 -7.35
CA PRO A 363 -2.68 4.03 -6.89
C PRO A 363 -3.57 5.16 -7.43
N HIS A 364 -3.41 6.35 -6.87
CA HIS A 364 -3.97 7.58 -7.42
C HIS A 364 -3.04 8.76 -7.17
N VAL A 365 -3.14 9.78 -8.02
CA VAL A 365 -2.43 11.05 -7.92
C VAL A 365 -3.43 12.12 -7.50
N SER A 366 -3.11 12.90 -6.47
CA SER A 366 -4.07 13.80 -5.83
C SER A 366 -3.55 15.24 -5.76
N ASP A 367 -4.41 16.23 -5.99
CA ASP A 367 -4.08 17.64 -5.77
C ASP A 367 -3.94 17.87 -4.25
N PRO A 368 -2.72 18.13 -3.75
CA PRO A 368 -2.49 18.22 -2.31
C PRO A 368 -3.33 19.34 -1.69
N ARG A 369 -3.73 20.37 -2.46
CA ARG A 369 -4.54 21.49 -1.97
C ARG A 369 -5.88 21.05 -1.40
N SER A 370 -6.47 19.99 -1.95
CA SER A 370 -7.84 19.58 -1.63
C SER A 370 -8.05 18.08 -1.44
N GLY A 371 -7.10 17.24 -1.84
CA GLY A 371 -7.27 15.80 -1.98
C GLY A 371 -8.05 15.40 -3.24
N GLU A 372 -8.24 16.30 -4.22
CA GLU A 372 -8.89 15.94 -5.48
C GLU A 372 -8.04 14.95 -6.26
N ILE A 373 -8.54 13.75 -6.50
CA ILE A 373 -7.88 12.78 -7.37
C ILE A 373 -7.94 13.29 -8.81
N ILE A 374 -6.76 13.38 -9.44
CA ILE A 374 -6.58 13.91 -10.80
C ILE A 374 -6.55 12.78 -11.82
N GLU A 375 -5.79 11.72 -11.53
CA GLU A 375 -5.64 10.53 -12.38
C GLU A 375 -5.36 9.27 -11.54
N SER A 376 -5.58 8.11 -12.14
CA SER A 376 -5.21 6.81 -11.57
C SER A 376 -4.77 5.82 -12.64
N HIS A 377 -3.60 5.20 -12.43
CA HIS A 377 -3.07 4.10 -13.24
C HIS A 377 -2.97 2.83 -12.40
N VAL A 378 -3.99 1.97 -12.48
CA VAL A 378 -4.00 0.68 -11.77
C VAL A 378 -2.96 -0.24 -12.39
N GLY A 379 -2.03 -0.75 -11.58
CA GLY A 379 -1.02 -1.71 -12.01
C GLY A 379 -1.55 -3.13 -11.91
N TRP A 380 -1.76 -3.78 -13.06
CA TRP A 380 -2.26 -5.15 -13.13
C TRP A 380 -1.16 -6.12 -13.57
N TYR A 381 -0.59 -6.89 -12.64
CA TYR A 381 0.49 -7.82 -12.96
C TYR A 381 -0.09 -9.09 -13.57
N HIS A 382 0.51 -9.57 -14.66
CA HIS A 382 0.09 -10.82 -15.30
C HIS A 382 0.02 -11.98 -14.29
N ASN A 383 1.04 -12.13 -13.44
CA ASN A 383 1.12 -13.28 -12.54
C ASN A 383 0.21 -13.19 -11.30
N VAL A 384 -0.63 -12.16 -11.14
CA VAL A 384 -1.66 -12.10 -10.07
C VAL A 384 -2.57 -13.34 -10.08
N MET A 385 -2.76 -13.93 -11.27
CA MET A 385 -3.55 -15.14 -11.47
C MET A 385 -3.00 -16.37 -10.72
N SER A 386 -1.67 -16.45 -10.49
CA SER A 386 -1.08 -17.55 -9.70
C SER A 386 -1.49 -17.47 -8.24
N LEU A 387 -1.52 -16.26 -7.65
CA LEU A 387 -2.04 -16.05 -6.31
C LEU A 387 -3.52 -16.36 -6.22
N LEU A 388 -4.31 -15.90 -7.20
CA LEU A 388 -5.74 -16.20 -7.25
C LEU A 388 -6.02 -17.69 -7.34
N HIS A 389 -5.21 -18.43 -8.11
CA HIS A 389 -5.29 -19.88 -8.20
C HIS A 389 -5.04 -20.54 -6.84
N GLY A 390 -3.89 -20.27 -6.22
CA GLY A 390 -3.53 -20.85 -4.93
C GLY A 390 -4.52 -20.48 -3.82
N TRP A 391 -4.92 -19.20 -3.73
CA TRP A 391 -5.91 -18.76 -2.74
C TRP A 391 -7.25 -19.46 -2.92
N TYR A 392 -7.77 -19.51 -4.15
CA TYR A 392 -9.09 -20.07 -4.38
C TYR A 392 -9.10 -21.60 -4.23
N GLN A 393 -8.06 -22.30 -4.70
CA GLN A 393 -7.96 -23.75 -4.51
C GLN A 393 -7.96 -24.08 -3.01
N ILE A 394 -7.08 -23.47 -2.22
CA ILE A 394 -6.94 -23.79 -0.79
C ILE A 394 -8.14 -23.32 0.06
N GLN A 395 -8.75 -22.17 -0.27
CA GLN A 395 -9.84 -21.62 0.56
C GLN A 395 -11.22 -22.14 0.13
N ALA A 396 -11.41 -22.53 -1.13
CA ALA A 396 -12.72 -22.88 -1.69
C ALA A 396 -12.76 -24.24 -2.42
N GLY A 397 -11.64 -24.91 -2.68
CA GLY A 397 -11.61 -26.16 -3.46
C GLY A 397 -12.43 -27.31 -2.87
N MET A 398 -12.59 -27.34 -1.55
CA MET A 398 -13.47 -28.32 -0.90
C MET A 398 -14.96 -28.09 -1.19
N ILE A 399 -15.39 -26.87 -1.50
CA ILE A 399 -16.79 -26.49 -1.70
C ILE A 399 -17.12 -26.12 -3.16
N ASP A 400 -16.13 -25.78 -3.99
CA ASP A 400 -16.29 -25.49 -5.41
C ASP A 400 -15.44 -26.44 -6.26
N ALA A 401 -16.10 -27.31 -7.02
CA ALA A 401 -15.44 -28.28 -7.89
C ALA A 401 -14.64 -27.64 -9.03
N ARG A 402 -14.94 -26.39 -9.43
CA ARG A 402 -14.22 -25.69 -10.50
C ARG A 402 -12.75 -25.40 -10.14
N ALA A 403 -12.40 -25.40 -8.85
CA ALA A 403 -11.04 -25.13 -8.38
C ALA A 403 -10.14 -26.39 -8.31
N ARG A 404 -10.67 -27.57 -8.63
CA ARG A 404 -10.01 -28.88 -8.42
C ARG A 404 -9.17 -29.32 -9.62
N LYS A 405 -8.42 -28.38 -10.20
CA LYS A 405 -7.62 -28.59 -11.42
C LYS A 405 -6.43 -27.63 -11.46
N PRO A 406 -5.31 -28.00 -12.11
CA PRO A 406 -4.10 -27.17 -12.15
C PRO A 406 -4.31 -25.89 -12.94
N LYS A 407 -5.23 -25.90 -13.91
CA LYS A 407 -5.62 -24.73 -14.70
C LYS A 407 -7.11 -24.48 -14.60
N PHE A 408 -7.49 -23.33 -14.05
CA PHE A 408 -8.89 -22.90 -14.02
C PHE A 408 -9.40 -22.56 -15.42
N ASP A 409 -10.71 -22.67 -15.61
CA ASP A 409 -11.34 -22.12 -16.82
C ASP A 409 -11.38 -20.59 -16.78
N ASP A 410 -11.55 -19.98 -17.95
CA ASP A 410 -11.60 -18.52 -18.11
C ASP A 410 -12.80 -17.90 -17.37
N GLU A 411 -13.85 -18.67 -17.10
CA GLU A 411 -14.98 -18.18 -16.32
C GLU A 411 -14.60 -17.99 -14.86
N LEU A 412 -14.06 -19.04 -14.21
CA LEU A 412 -13.64 -18.96 -12.81
C LEU A 412 -12.51 -17.94 -12.64
N MET A 413 -11.45 -18.02 -13.45
CA MET A 413 -10.34 -17.07 -13.34
C MET A 413 -10.82 -15.64 -13.60
N GLY A 414 -11.76 -15.47 -14.53
CA GLY A 414 -12.41 -14.20 -14.78
C GLY A 414 -13.13 -13.60 -13.57
N GLN A 415 -13.91 -14.39 -12.83
CA GLN A 415 -14.56 -13.89 -11.61
C GLN A 415 -13.54 -13.54 -10.51
N LEU A 416 -12.44 -14.29 -10.40
CA LEU A 416 -11.34 -13.98 -9.48
C LEU A 416 -10.66 -12.65 -9.86
N ILE A 417 -10.46 -12.41 -11.15
CA ILE A 417 -9.97 -11.13 -11.70
C ILE A 417 -10.94 -9.99 -11.39
N ARG A 418 -12.26 -10.20 -11.58
CA ARG A 418 -13.28 -9.19 -11.23
C ARG A 418 -13.20 -8.79 -9.76
N PHE A 419 -13.08 -9.77 -8.85
CA PHE A 419 -12.94 -9.51 -7.42
C PHE A 419 -11.75 -8.58 -7.12
N VAL A 420 -10.55 -8.94 -7.58
CA VAL A 420 -9.34 -8.12 -7.35
C VAL A 420 -9.48 -6.77 -8.03
N SER A 421 -10.03 -6.71 -9.25
CA SER A 421 -10.28 -5.44 -9.94
C SER A 421 -11.21 -4.53 -9.14
N SER A 422 -12.33 -5.04 -8.61
CA SER A 422 -13.20 -4.24 -7.74
C SER A 422 -12.49 -3.76 -6.48
N HIS A 423 -11.63 -4.58 -5.86
CA HIS A 423 -10.83 -4.18 -4.70
C HIS A 423 -9.88 -3.03 -5.04
N GLU A 424 -9.09 -3.17 -6.11
CA GLU A 424 -8.14 -2.13 -6.52
C GLU A 424 -8.84 -0.82 -6.89
N ILE A 425 -10.02 -0.88 -7.51
CA ILE A 425 -10.82 0.32 -7.80
C ILE A 425 -11.28 1.01 -6.53
N GLY A 426 -11.52 0.30 -5.42
CA GLY A 426 -11.81 0.95 -4.14
C GLY A 426 -10.68 1.88 -3.69
N HIS A 427 -9.41 1.49 -3.88
CA HIS A 427 -8.26 2.35 -3.59
C HIS A 427 -8.19 3.59 -4.49
N THR A 428 -8.55 3.46 -5.77
CA THR A 428 -8.61 4.61 -6.69
C THR A 428 -9.76 5.56 -6.35
N LEU A 429 -10.75 5.12 -5.58
CA LEU A 429 -11.81 5.95 -5.02
C LEU A 429 -11.42 6.62 -3.69
N GLY A 430 -10.19 6.40 -3.22
CA GLY A 430 -9.66 6.97 -1.97
C GLY A 430 -9.82 6.07 -0.75
N LEU A 431 -10.36 4.84 -0.88
CA LEU A 431 -10.59 3.96 0.25
C LEU A 431 -9.32 3.21 0.68
N ARG A 432 -9.11 3.07 1.99
CA ARG A 432 -8.09 2.21 2.58
C ARG A 432 -8.62 0.79 2.77
N HIS A 433 -7.72 -0.16 3.06
CA HIS A 433 -8.16 -1.48 3.50
C HIS A 433 -8.96 -1.40 4.79
N ASN A 434 -10.01 -2.21 4.89
CA ASN A 434 -10.76 -2.43 6.12
C ASN A 434 -10.64 -3.89 6.56
N LYS A 435 -9.48 -4.25 7.10
CA LYS A 435 -9.18 -5.63 7.53
C LYS A 435 -9.99 -6.10 8.74
N GLY A 436 -10.84 -5.24 9.31
CA GLY A 436 -11.77 -5.59 10.38
C GLY A 436 -13.21 -5.81 9.92
N ALA A 437 -13.49 -5.69 8.63
CA ALA A 437 -14.86 -5.83 8.12
C ALA A 437 -15.40 -7.27 8.27
N SER A 438 -14.52 -8.28 8.23
CA SER A 438 -14.85 -9.71 8.37
C SER A 438 -15.39 -10.02 9.76
N TRP A 439 -14.89 -9.33 10.79
CA TRP A 439 -15.32 -9.46 12.19
C TRP A 439 -16.81 -9.12 12.36
N ALA A 440 -17.39 -8.35 11.44
CA ALA A 440 -18.81 -8.03 11.49
C ALA A 440 -19.73 -9.25 11.26
N THR A 441 -19.21 -10.34 10.70
CA THR A 441 -20.00 -11.53 10.33
C THR A 441 -19.88 -12.63 11.39
N PRO A 442 -20.99 -13.13 11.97
CA PRO A 442 -20.93 -14.29 12.85
C PRO A 442 -20.45 -15.54 12.11
N VAL A 443 -19.53 -16.32 12.68
CA VAL A 443 -18.95 -17.50 12.02
C VAL A 443 -20.00 -18.52 11.57
N ASP A 444 -21.07 -18.75 12.34
CA ASP A 444 -22.14 -19.67 11.94
C ASP A 444 -22.95 -19.18 10.73
N SER A 445 -23.01 -17.86 10.52
CA SER A 445 -23.71 -17.28 9.37
C SER A 445 -22.95 -17.53 8.06
N LEU A 446 -21.62 -17.69 8.13
CA LEU A 446 -20.78 -18.04 6.98
C LEU A 446 -21.08 -19.43 6.41
N ARG A 447 -21.71 -20.30 7.20
CA ARG A 447 -22.15 -21.64 6.78
C ARG A 447 -23.62 -21.67 6.34
N ASN A 448 -24.38 -20.61 6.59
CA ASN A 448 -25.78 -20.54 6.20
C ASN A 448 -25.90 -19.96 4.79
N LYS A 449 -26.16 -20.83 3.80
CA LYS A 449 -26.31 -20.45 2.39
C LYS A 449 -27.21 -19.23 2.16
N ALA A 450 -28.45 -19.27 2.65
CA ALA A 450 -29.42 -18.20 2.43
C ALA A 450 -28.96 -16.86 3.04
N TRP A 451 -28.26 -16.91 4.18
CA TRP A 451 -27.73 -15.74 4.82
C TRP A 451 -26.52 -15.18 4.06
N VAL A 452 -25.50 -16.01 3.78
CA VAL A 452 -24.24 -15.53 3.19
C VAL A 452 -24.42 -15.11 1.73
N GLU A 453 -25.30 -15.76 0.97
CA GLU A 453 -25.61 -15.33 -0.39
C GLU A 453 -26.33 -13.99 -0.42
N LYS A 454 -27.16 -13.70 0.59
CA LYS A 454 -27.87 -12.42 0.74
C LYS A 454 -26.95 -11.30 1.25
N TYR A 455 -26.17 -11.56 2.30
CA TYR A 455 -25.44 -10.53 3.03
C TYR A 455 -23.93 -10.50 2.77
N GLY A 456 -23.36 -11.50 2.10
CA GLY A 456 -21.91 -11.64 1.88
C GLY A 456 -21.19 -12.19 3.11
N HIS A 457 -19.95 -12.69 2.94
CA HIS A 457 -19.15 -13.19 4.05
C HIS A 457 -18.38 -12.10 4.80
N THR A 458 -18.14 -10.95 4.17
CA THR A 458 -17.53 -9.75 4.78
C THR A 458 -18.37 -8.51 4.47
N ALA A 459 -18.32 -7.52 5.36
CA ALA A 459 -19.04 -6.26 5.21
C ALA A 459 -18.39 -5.29 4.21
N SER A 460 -17.17 -5.56 3.74
CA SER A 460 -16.43 -4.70 2.80
C SER A 460 -15.63 -5.53 1.81
N ILE A 461 -15.61 -5.14 0.53
CA ILE A 461 -14.64 -5.67 -0.42
C ILE A 461 -13.22 -5.19 -0.13
N MET A 462 -13.06 -4.09 0.62
CA MET A 462 -11.76 -3.54 1.02
C MET A 462 -11.12 -4.34 2.17
N ASP A 463 -11.79 -5.38 2.61
CA ASP A 463 -11.24 -6.38 3.50
C ASP A 463 -10.26 -7.30 2.77
N TYR A 464 -9.36 -7.93 3.53
CA TYR A 464 -8.51 -9.02 3.06
C TYR A 464 -9.13 -10.40 3.36
N ALA A 465 -10.45 -10.44 3.53
CA ALA A 465 -11.25 -11.66 3.64
C ALA A 465 -11.56 -12.25 2.25
N ARG A 466 -10.60 -12.96 1.65
CA ARG A 466 -10.65 -13.40 0.23
C ARG A 466 -11.75 -14.40 -0.09
N PHE A 467 -11.76 -15.61 0.44
CA PHE A 467 -12.84 -16.57 0.15
C PHE A 467 -13.35 -17.21 1.43
N ASN A 468 -14.63 -17.60 1.42
CA ASN A 468 -15.31 -18.18 2.58
C ASN A 468 -14.78 -19.59 2.94
N TYR A 469 -13.59 -19.66 3.56
CA TYR A 469 -12.94 -20.91 3.97
C TYR A 469 -13.65 -21.61 5.14
N VAL A 470 -14.62 -20.95 5.78
CA VAL A 470 -15.43 -21.49 6.88
C VAL A 470 -16.48 -22.47 6.36
N ALA A 471 -16.99 -22.24 5.16
CA ALA A 471 -18.00 -23.08 4.54
C ALA A 471 -17.51 -24.53 4.35
N GLN A 472 -18.42 -25.47 4.57
CA GLN A 472 -18.17 -26.91 4.47
C GLN A 472 -18.94 -27.50 3.28
N PRO A 473 -18.54 -28.66 2.73
CA PRO A 473 -19.21 -29.27 1.58
C PRO A 473 -20.72 -29.46 1.78
N GLU A 474 -21.14 -29.84 3.00
CA GLU A 474 -22.56 -30.02 3.34
C GLU A 474 -23.40 -28.72 3.35
N ASP A 475 -22.76 -27.56 3.39
CA ASP A 475 -23.45 -26.26 3.45
C ASP A 475 -24.00 -25.84 2.08
N ASN A 476 -23.50 -26.44 0.99
CA ASN A 476 -23.95 -26.23 -0.40
C ASN A 476 -23.99 -24.74 -0.84
N ILE A 477 -23.05 -23.93 -0.34
CA ILE A 477 -22.97 -22.49 -0.61
C ILE A 477 -22.59 -22.25 -2.07
N GLY A 478 -23.34 -21.39 -2.77
CA GLY A 478 -23.05 -21.00 -4.14
C GLY A 478 -22.03 -19.86 -4.24
N GLU A 479 -21.65 -19.51 -5.47
CA GLU A 479 -20.62 -18.50 -5.77
C GLU A 479 -20.80 -17.18 -5.02
N ALA A 480 -22.05 -16.68 -4.93
CA ALA A 480 -22.36 -15.44 -4.24
C ALA A 480 -21.97 -15.47 -2.75
N GLY A 481 -21.93 -16.63 -2.11
CA GLY A 481 -21.53 -16.81 -0.71
C GLY A 481 -20.06 -17.14 -0.50
N ILE A 482 -19.29 -17.29 -1.58
CA ILE A 482 -17.86 -17.63 -1.56
C ILE A 482 -17.01 -16.38 -1.84
N PHE A 483 -17.43 -15.53 -2.80
CA PHE A 483 -16.66 -14.40 -3.32
C PHE A 483 -16.91 -13.10 -2.54
N PRO A 484 -15.88 -12.25 -2.34
CA PRO A 484 -16.04 -10.92 -1.78
C PRO A 484 -16.72 -10.03 -2.79
N ARG A 485 -17.40 -9.01 -2.29
CA ARG A 485 -18.15 -8.07 -3.12
C ARG A 485 -18.37 -6.78 -2.37
N ILE A 486 -18.67 -5.72 -3.12
CA ILE A 486 -19.06 -4.43 -2.57
C ILE A 486 -20.28 -4.61 -1.67
N ASN A 487 -20.18 -4.13 -0.44
CA ASN A 487 -21.15 -4.43 0.60
C ASN A 487 -21.43 -3.25 1.55
N ASP A 488 -22.08 -3.51 2.68
CA ASP A 488 -22.64 -2.49 3.57
C ASP A 488 -21.63 -1.42 4.02
N TYR A 489 -20.40 -1.79 4.34
CA TYR A 489 -19.36 -0.82 4.71
C TYR A 489 -18.92 0.01 3.50
N ASP A 490 -18.73 -0.59 2.33
CA ASP A 490 -18.28 0.13 1.13
C ASP A 490 -19.30 1.18 0.69
N LYS A 491 -20.58 0.80 0.70
CA LYS A 491 -21.69 1.71 0.45
C LYS A 491 -21.69 2.86 1.46
N TRP A 492 -21.49 2.54 2.74
CA TRP A 492 -21.37 3.55 3.78
C TRP A 492 -20.19 4.49 3.54
N ALA A 493 -18.99 3.96 3.26
CA ALA A 493 -17.80 4.75 3.03
C ALA A 493 -17.95 5.65 1.80
N ILE A 494 -18.46 5.13 0.68
CA ILE A 494 -18.75 5.92 -0.52
C ILE A 494 -19.80 6.99 -0.25
N ASN A 495 -20.89 6.68 0.45
CA ASN A 495 -21.84 7.69 0.87
C ASN A 495 -21.18 8.77 1.74
N TRP A 496 -20.38 8.36 2.72
CA TRP A 496 -19.67 9.28 3.61
C TRP A 496 -18.63 10.13 2.87
N GLY A 497 -17.95 9.63 1.83
CA GLY A 497 -16.92 10.37 1.12
C GLY A 497 -17.43 11.17 -0.09
N TYR A 498 -18.49 10.72 -0.75
CA TYR A 498 -18.96 11.29 -2.03
C TYR A 498 -20.32 11.99 -1.96
N ARG A 499 -21.09 11.86 -0.87
CA ARG A 499 -22.33 12.63 -0.73
C ARG A 499 -22.04 14.13 -0.82
N TYR A 500 -22.71 14.78 -1.75
CA TYR A 500 -22.68 16.23 -1.95
C TYR A 500 -23.60 16.94 -0.94
N PHE A 501 -23.10 18.02 -0.33
CA PHE A 501 -23.83 18.84 0.66
C PHE A 501 -23.95 20.28 0.13
N PRO A 502 -24.97 20.58 -0.70
CA PRO A 502 -25.09 21.88 -1.35
C PRO A 502 -25.24 23.06 -0.38
N ASP A 503 -25.84 22.81 0.79
CA ASP A 503 -26.17 23.86 1.76
C ASP A 503 -25.06 24.10 2.80
N ALA A 504 -24.05 23.22 2.86
CA ALA A 504 -22.87 23.43 3.70
C ALA A 504 -21.98 24.51 3.07
N LYS A 505 -21.70 25.59 3.80
CA LYS A 505 -20.92 26.73 3.31
C LYS A 505 -19.43 26.54 3.55
N THR A 506 -19.07 25.86 4.63
CA THR A 506 -17.67 25.60 4.99
C THR A 506 -17.37 24.12 5.21
N GLU A 507 -16.08 23.80 5.24
CA GLU A 507 -15.58 22.44 5.45
C GLU A 507 -15.81 21.98 6.91
N GLU A 508 -15.84 22.91 7.86
CA GLU A 508 -16.19 22.67 9.26
C GLU A 508 -17.67 22.33 9.43
N GLU A 509 -18.58 23.05 8.76
CA GLU A 509 -20.01 22.72 8.76
C GLU A 509 -20.23 21.31 8.22
N GLU A 510 -19.58 20.98 7.10
CA GLU A 510 -19.60 19.64 6.50
C GLU A 510 -19.05 18.57 7.45
N ARG A 511 -17.93 18.85 8.15
CA ARG A 511 -17.35 17.96 9.16
C ARG A 511 -18.33 17.68 10.31
N LEU A 512 -19.09 18.68 10.77
CA LEU A 512 -20.07 18.49 11.84
C LEU A 512 -21.28 17.66 11.38
N ILE A 513 -21.73 17.84 10.14
CA ILE A 513 -22.78 16.99 9.54
C ILE A 513 -22.29 15.54 9.46
N LEU A 514 -21.07 15.34 8.94
CA LEU A 514 -20.46 14.02 8.81
C LEU A 514 -20.24 13.36 10.17
N ASN A 515 -19.84 14.09 11.22
CA ASN A 515 -19.71 13.53 12.57
C ASN A 515 -21.04 12.95 13.06
N LYS A 516 -22.15 13.70 12.92
CA LYS A 516 -23.49 13.22 13.30
C LYS A 516 -23.92 12.00 12.48
N LEU A 517 -23.64 12.03 11.17
CA LEU A 517 -23.91 10.92 10.26
C LEU A 517 -23.14 9.66 10.69
N THR A 518 -21.85 9.79 10.99
CA THR A 518 -20.98 8.69 11.44
C THR A 518 -21.48 8.08 12.74
N ILE A 519 -21.76 8.91 13.76
CA ILE A 519 -22.29 8.42 15.04
C ILE A 519 -23.61 7.66 14.84
N ALA A 520 -24.52 8.21 14.03
CA ALA A 520 -25.81 7.58 13.76
C ALA A 520 -25.65 6.25 12.99
N GLN A 521 -24.68 6.19 12.07
CA GLN A 521 -24.43 5.00 11.29
C GLN A 521 -23.78 3.87 12.10
N LEU A 522 -22.74 4.18 12.89
CA LEU A 522 -22.04 3.18 13.70
C LEU A 522 -22.96 2.55 14.76
N LYS A 523 -23.96 3.30 15.25
CA LYS A 523 -25.01 2.77 16.13
C LYS A 523 -25.88 1.68 15.49
N LYS A 524 -25.94 1.59 14.16
CA LYS A 524 -26.73 0.56 13.44
C LYS A 524 -26.05 -0.81 13.43
N GLY A 525 -24.77 -0.90 13.82
CA GLY A 525 -24.09 -2.17 14.03
C GLY A 525 -22.66 -2.23 13.49
N GLN A 526 -21.95 -3.29 13.88
CA GLN A 526 -20.53 -3.52 13.60
C GLN A 526 -20.16 -3.61 12.11
N LYS A 527 -21.11 -3.89 11.21
CA LYS A 527 -20.86 -3.92 9.76
C LYS A 527 -20.50 -2.56 9.16
N TYR A 528 -20.62 -1.47 9.91
CA TYR A 528 -20.18 -0.14 9.52
C TYR A 528 -18.87 0.28 10.18
N TRP A 529 -18.26 -0.59 10.98
CA TRP A 529 -17.00 -0.32 11.65
C TRP A 529 -15.82 -0.36 10.67
N PHE A 530 -14.92 0.60 10.81
CA PHE A 530 -13.61 0.60 10.17
C PHE A 530 -12.56 0.07 11.15
N GLY A 531 -12.03 -1.11 10.87
CA GLY A 531 -10.99 -1.74 11.68
C GLY A 531 -9.55 -1.43 11.27
N GLY A 532 -9.35 -0.58 10.25
CA GLY A 532 -8.01 -0.22 9.80
C GLY A 532 -7.30 -1.32 8.99
N GLU A 533 -5.98 -1.22 8.92
CA GLU A 533 -5.13 -2.04 8.05
C GLU A 533 -4.31 -3.10 8.81
N GLY A 534 -4.68 -3.36 10.08
CA GLY A 534 -4.05 -4.37 10.94
C GLY A 534 -2.69 -3.98 11.52
N SER A 535 -2.37 -2.69 11.59
CA SER A 535 -1.09 -2.16 12.12
C SER A 535 -1.16 -1.72 13.59
N ASP A 536 -2.33 -1.74 14.19
CA ASP A 536 -2.63 -1.26 15.54
C ASP A 536 -2.83 -2.41 16.55
N ASP A 537 -2.48 -3.64 16.18
CA ASP A 537 -2.57 -4.85 17.03
C ASP A 537 -4.01 -5.17 17.53
N ASP A 538 -5.05 -4.71 16.81
CA ASP A 538 -6.42 -5.16 17.05
C ASP A 538 -6.64 -6.57 16.46
N PRO A 539 -6.89 -7.61 17.27
CA PRO A 539 -7.03 -8.98 16.78
C PRO A 539 -8.33 -9.22 15.99
N ARG A 540 -9.19 -8.20 15.86
CA ARG A 540 -10.37 -8.22 14.98
C ARG A 540 -10.05 -7.72 13.57
N ALA A 541 -8.86 -7.16 13.33
CA ALA A 541 -8.48 -6.54 12.06
C ALA A 541 -7.22 -7.20 11.48
N GLN A 542 -7.38 -8.35 10.81
CA GLN A 542 -6.26 -9.16 10.33
C GLN A 542 -6.41 -9.51 8.84
N SER A 543 -5.29 -9.60 8.13
CA SER A 543 -5.32 -10.11 6.76
C SER A 543 -5.75 -11.58 6.74
N GLU A 544 -6.63 -11.98 5.81
CA GLU A 544 -7.10 -13.36 5.60
C GLU A 544 -7.94 -13.98 6.72
N ASP A 545 -8.42 -13.21 7.69
CA ASP A 545 -9.33 -13.74 8.71
C ASP A 545 -10.79 -13.74 8.25
N LEU A 546 -11.63 -14.50 8.95
CA LEU A 546 -13.07 -14.54 8.70
C LEU A 546 -13.86 -14.62 10.00
N GLY A 547 -14.85 -13.74 10.08
CA GLY A 547 -15.89 -13.77 11.08
C GLY A 547 -15.44 -13.30 12.46
N ASN A 548 -16.40 -13.26 13.39
CA ASN A 548 -16.22 -12.70 14.72
C ASN A 548 -15.51 -13.62 15.75
N ASP A 549 -15.04 -14.79 15.33
CA ASP A 549 -14.38 -15.78 16.20
C ASP A 549 -13.27 -16.52 15.44
N ALA A 550 -12.03 -16.04 15.57
CA ALA A 550 -10.87 -16.58 14.86
C ALA A 550 -10.60 -18.06 15.19
N MET A 551 -10.83 -18.50 16.44
CA MET A 551 -10.65 -19.90 16.83
C MET A 551 -11.67 -20.81 16.14
N LYS A 552 -12.93 -20.39 16.10
CA LYS A 552 -14.01 -21.17 15.47
C LYS A 552 -13.89 -21.19 13.95
N ALA A 553 -13.57 -20.05 13.34
CA ALA A 553 -13.32 -19.98 11.89
C ALA A 553 -12.12 -20.85 11.50
N SER A 554 -11.03 -20.78 12.28
CA SER A 554 -9.83 -21.60 12.07
C SER A 554 -10.09 -23.10 12.25
N ASP A 555 -10.96 -23.52 13.18
CA ASP A 555 -11.35 -24.94 13.31
C ASP A 555 -12.00 -25.45 12.01
N TYR A 556 -12.91 -24.66 11.40
CA TYR A 556 -13.53 -25.01 10.11
C TYR A 556 -12.54 -24.97 8.94
N GLY A 557 -11.65 -23.98 8.91
CA GLY A 557 -10.56 -23.93 7.93
C GLY A 557 -9.67 -25.16 7.99
N ILE A 558 -9.21 -25.55 9.19
CA ILE A 558 -8.41 -26.76 9.40
C ILE A 558 -9.16 -28.03 8.98
N MET A 559 -10.48 -28.10 9.20
CA MET A 559 -11.29 -29.22 8.72
C MET A 559 -11.22 -29.36 7.20
N ASN A 560 -11.27 -28.24 6.47
CA ASN A 560 -11.10 -28.23 5.01
C ASN A 560 -9.68 -28.63 4.60
N LEU A 561 -8.63 -28.03 5.19
CA LEU A 561 -7.24 -28.36 4.87
C LEU A 561 -6.92 -29.86 5.09
N LYS A 562 -7.47 -30.48 6.15
CA LYS A 562 -7.30 -31.92 6.42
C LYS A 562 -7.94 -32.83 5.36
N ARG A 563 -9.03 -32.40 4.72
CA ARG A 563 -9.64 -33.13 3.60
C ARG A 563 -8.83 -32.90 2.33
N GLU A 564 -8.48 -31.65 2.09
CA GLU A 564 -7.83 -31.16 0.88
C GLU A 564 -6.42 -31.71 0.68
N ILE A 565 -5.63 -31.87 1.75
CA ILE A 565 -4.27 -32.39 1.64
C ILE A 565 -4.23 -33.77 0.93
N ASN A 566 -5.27 -34.59 1.09
CA ASN A 566 -5.36 -35.89 0.43
C ASN A 566 -5.79 -35.82 -1.05
N LYS A 567 -6.17 -34.63 -1.51
CA LYS A 567 -6.65 -34.35 -2.87
C LYS A 567 -5.66 -33.56 -3.72
N LEU A 568 -4.68 -32.91 -3.11
CA LEU A 568 -3.68 -32.12 -3.83
C LEU A 568 -3.01 -32.86 -5.00
N PRO A 569 -2.63 -34.16 -4.91
CA PRO A 569 -2.04 -34.88 -6.05
C PRO A 569 -2.98 -35.01 -7.23
N GLU A 570 -4.28 -35.20 -6.98
CA GLU A 570 -5.31 -35.32 -8.02
C GLU A 570 -5.55 -33.95 -8.68
N TRP A 571 -5.64 -32.88 -7.89
CA TRP A 571 -6.01 -31.55 -8.36
C TRP A 571 -4.89 -30.79 -9.04
N ASN A 572 -3.64 -31.20 -8.83
CA ASN A 572 -2.46 -30.52 -9.36
C ASN A 572 -1.62 -31.42 -10.28
N TYR A 573 -2.21 -32.50 -10.80
CA TYR A 573 -1.57 -33.38 -11.76
C TYR A 573 -1.44 -32.71 -13.13
N GLU A 574 -0.24 -32.73 -13.69
CA GLU A 574 0.05 -32.34 -15.06
C GLU A 574 1.07 -33.32 -15.65
N GLU A 575 0.85 -33.77 -16.89
CA GLU A 575 1.74 -34.73 -17.55
C GLU A 575 3.14 -34.13 -17.74
N GLY A 576 4.16 -34.81 -17.23
CA GLY A 576 5.55 -34.34 -17.28
C GLY A 576 5.92 -33.31 -16.21
N ASP A 577 5.00 -32.89 -15.34
CA ASP A 577 5.33 -32.06 -14.18
C ASP A 577 6.17 -32.87 -13.17
N MET A 578 7.28 -32.28 -12.73
CA MET A 578 8.19 -32.89 -11.76
C MET A 578 7.76 -32.54 -10.33
N ASP A 579 6.46 -32.69 -10.04
CA ASP A 579 5.78 -32.33 -8.80
C ASP A 579 5.90 -30.83 -8.41
N VAL A 580 6.10 -29.91 -9.37
CA VAL A 580 6.22 -28.47 -9.11
C VAL A 580 4.86 -27.89 -8.70
N ASN A 581 3.78 -28.25 -9.41
CA ASN A 581 2.43 -27.82 -9.09
C ASN A 581 2.00 -28.34 -7.71
N LEU A 582 2.28 -29.63 -7.46
CA LEU A 582 1.98 -30.28 -6.18
C LEU A 582 2.75 -29.67 -5.01
N LEU A 583 4.04 -29.36 -5.18
CA LEU A 583 4.83 -28.68 -4.16
C LEU A 583 4.29 -27.27 -3.86
N THR A 584 3.83 -26.56 -4.89
CA THR A 584 3.25 -25.21 -4.75
C THR A 584 1.95 -25.25 -3.96
N ALA A 585 1.01 -26.11 -4.34
CA ALA A 585 -0.24 -26.28 -3.60
C ALA A 585 -0.03 -26.74 -2.15
N TYR A 586 0.96 -27.62 -1.90
CA TYR A 586 1.31 -28.04 -0.53
C TYR A 586 1.89 -26.89 0.31
N LYS A 587 2.69 -25.98 -0.28
CA LYS A 587 3.17 -24.75 0.39
C LYS A 587 2.00 -23.83 0.74
N ASP A 588 1.09 -23.60 -0.20
CA ASP A 588 -0.08 -22.73 0.01
C ASP A 588 -0.99 -23.27 1.11
N LEU A 589 -1.22 -24.59 1.16
CA LEU A 589 -1.97 -25.26 2.22
C LEU A 589 -1.29 -25.08 3.59
N ARG A 590 0.03 -25.31 3.66
CA ARG A 590 0.81 -25.09 4.89
C ARG A 590 0.70 -23.64 5.35
N ASP A 591 0.85 -22.69 4.45
CA ASP A 591 0.78 -21.26 4.76
C ASP A 591 -0.60 -20.83 5.22
N GLN A 592 -1.66 -21.42 4.66
CA GLN A 592 -3.00 -21.19 5.16
C GLN A 592 -3.18 -21.70 6.60
N PHE A 593 -2.60 -22.86 6.95
CA PHE A 593 -2.60 -23.34 8.35
C PHE A 593 -1.79 -22.40 9.27
N ALA A 594 -0.65 -21.90 8.82
CA ALA A 594 0.16 -20.93 9.57
C ALA A 594 -0.62 -19.62 9.82
N ARG A 595 -1.36 -19.12 8.83
CA ARG A 595 -2.24 -17.94 8.98
C ARG A 595 -3.28 -18.15 10.08
N TYR A 596 -3.97 -19.29 10.10
CA TYR A 596 -4.94 -19.61 11.16
C TYR A 596 -4.32 -19.60 12.56
N CYS A 597 -3.10 -20.11 12.70
CA CYS A 597 -2.38 -20.07 13.98
C CYS A 597 -2.06 -18.62 14.41
N ASN A 598 -1.64 -17.77 13.47
CA ASN A 598 -1.34 -16.36 13.72
C ASN A 598 -2.61 -15.56 14.05
N HIS A 599 -3.74 -15.83 13.39
CA HIS A 599 -5.04 -15.21 13.70
C HIS A 599 -5.49 -15.47 15.13
N VAL A 600 -5.25 -16.68 15.64
CA VAL A 600 -5.57 -17.04 17.03
C VAL A 600 -4.56 -16.44 18.01
N ARG A 601 -3.27 -16.43 17.65
CA ARG A 601 -2.20 -15.86 18.50
C ARG A 601 -2.41 -14.38 18.78
N SER A 602 -2.95 -13.58 17.85
CA SER A 602 -3.09 -12.13 18.02
C SER A 602 -4.01 -11.74 19.18
N TYR A 603 -4.95 -12.61 19.57
CA TYR A 603 -5.82 -12.38 20.73
C TYR A 603 -5.06 -12.36 22.06
N ILE A 604 -3.90 -13.02 22.15
CA ILE A 604 -3.08 -13.06 23.37
C ILE A 604 -2.31 -11.75 23.51
N GLY A 605 -2.62 -10.98 24.55
CA GLY A 605 -2.09 -9.63 24.74
C GLY A 605 -2.72 -8.57 23.82
N GLY A 606 -3.78 -8.88 23.06
CA GLY A 606 -4.41 -7.97 22.11
C GLY A 606 -5.20 -6.82 22.77
N MET A 607 -5.48 -5.78 21.97
CA MET A 607 -6.21 -4.57 22.36
C MET A 607 -7.24 -4.20 21.29
N TYR A 608 -8.50 -4.01 21.67
CA TYR A 608 -9.53 -3.52 20.76
C TYR A 608 -9.47 -2.00 20.62
N HIS A 609 -9.57 -1.53 19.37
CA HIS A 609 -9.54 -0.13 18.97
C HIS A 609 -10.89 0.29 18.40
N ASN A 610 -11.56 1.24 19.05
CA ASN A 610 -12.82 1.80 18.57
C ASN A 610 -12.77 3.33 18.65
N TYR A 611 -12.37 3.97 17.55
CA TYR A 611 -12.33 5.43 17.46
C TYR A 611 -13.70 6.04 17.77
N LYS A 612 -13.68 7.12 18.55
CA LYS A 612 -14.87 7.83 19.04
C LYS A 612 -14.63 9.33 18.97
N SER A 613 -15.66 10.09 18.64
CA SER A 613 -15.65 11.54 18.83
C SER A 613 -16.00 11.90 20.29
N SER A 614 -15.80 13.16 20.67
CA SER A 614 -16.07 13.64 22.03
C SER A 614 -17.54 13.51 22.45
N GLU A 615 -18.47 13.40 21.50
CA GLU A 615 -19.90 13.19 21.77
C GLU A 615 -20.25 11.72 22.07
N GLU A 616 -19.34 10.78 21.84
CA GLU A 616 -19.53 9.35 22.08
C GLU A 616 -18.93 8.93 23.44
N GLN A 617 -19.64 8.06 24.16
CA GLN A 617 -19.23 7.60 25.49
C GLN A 617 -18.37 6.34 25.45
N GLY A 618 -17.62 6.11 26.53
CA GLY A 618 -16.86 4.88 26.78
C GLY A 618 -15.45 4.87 26.16
N ALA A 619 -14.68 3.83 26.48
CA ALA A 619 -13.28 3.74 26.09
C ALA A 619 -13.08 3.55 24.57
N VAL A 620 -11.95 4.07 24.06
CA VAL A 620 -11.43 3.79 22.71
C VAL A 620 -10.62 2.49 22.70
N TYR A 621 -9.86 2.26 23.77
CA TYR A 621 -8.99 1.10 23.94
C TYR A 621 -9.60 0.14 24.97
N THR A 622 -9.74 -1.13 24.62
CA THR A 622 -10.23 -2.16 25.55
C THR A 622 -9.43 -3.45 25.37
N PRO A 623 -8.72 -3.94 26.41
CA PRO A 623 -7.99 -5.20 26.29
C PRO A 623 -8.91 -6.37 25.97
N VAL A 624 -8.38 -7.37 25.24
CA VAL A 624 -9.08 -8.66 25.05
C VAL A 624 -9.31 -9.29 26.43
N ASP A 625 -10.52 -9.81 26.67
CA ASP A 625 -10.89 -10.39 27.95
C ASP A 625 -10.16 -11.72 28.24
N ARG A 626 -10.04 -12.06 29.52
CA ARG A 626 -9.36 -13.29 29.99
C ARG A 626 -9.89 -14.57 29.35
N ALA A 627 -11.20 -14.70 29.19
CA ALA A 627 -11.80 -15.95 28.71
C ALA A 627 -11.41 -16.18 27.25
N THR A 628 -11.44 -15.13 26.43
CA THR A 628 -11.01 -15.16 25.03
C THR A 628 -9.53 -15.49 24.90
N GLN A 629 -8.65 -14.83 25.68
CA GLN A 629 -7.20 -15.11 25.62
C GLN A 629 -6.85 -16.55 26.04
N ARG A 630 -7.47 -17.06 27.11
CA ARG A 630 -7.27 -18.46 27.56
C ARG A 630 -7.79 -19.45 26.52
N ARG A 631 -8.92 -19.16 25.87
CA ARG A 631 -9.46 -19.99 24.79
C ARG A 631 -8.52 -20.02 23.58
N ALA A 632 -7.93 -18.88 23.21
CA ALA A 632 -6.94 -18.80 22.14
C ALA A 632 -5.68 -19.65 22.46
N LEU A 633 -5.14 -19.53 23.68
CA LEU A 633 -3.99 -20.33 24.10
C LEU A 633 -4.29 -21.84 24.15
N ALA A 634 -5.47 -22.22 24.65
CA ALA A 634 -5.94 -23.61 24.64
C ALA A 634 -6.13 -24.16 23.20
N TRP A 635 -6.60 -23.31 22.28
CA TRP A 635 -6.74 -23.68 20.87
C TRP A 635 -5.37 -23.94 20.21
N LEU A 636 -4.37 -23.08 20.47
CA LEU A 636 -2.99 -23.29 20.01
C LEU A 636 -2.39 -24.56 20.59
N ASN A 637 -2.67 -24.87 21.86
CA ASN A 637 -2.25 -26.14 22.46
C ASN A 637 -2.87 -27.36 21.75
N LYS A 638 -4.15 -27.29 21.39
CA LYS A 638 -4.86 -28.37 20.69
C LYS A 638 -4.32 -28.59 19.27
N ASN A 639 -4.08 -27.51 18.53
CA ASN A 639 -3.84 -27.59 17.08
C ASN A 639 -2.37 -27.44 16.67
N LEU A 640 -1.51 -26.84 17.51
CA LEU A 640 -0.14 -26.49 17.14
C LEU A 640 0.93 -26.97 18.14
N PHE A 641 0.73 -26.84 19.46
CA PHE A 641 1.80 -27.25 20.39
C PHE A 641 2.06 -28.76 20.35
N LYS A 642 1.05 -29.53 19.95
CA LYS A 642 1.19 -30.91 19.52
C LYS A 642 1.48 -30.93 18.02
N GLU A 643 2.40 -31.80 17.61
CA GLU A 643 2.79 -31.92 16.22
C GLU A 643 1.56 -32.12 15.31
N PRO A 644 1.33 -31.23 14.32
CA PRO A 644 0.22 -31.36 13.39
C PRO A 644 0.55 -32.45 12.35
N ALA A 645 0.65 -33.70 12.78
CA ALA A 645 1.15 -34.82 11.99
C ALA A 645 0.37 -35.04 10.68
N TRP A 646 -0.90 -34.63 10.63
CA TRP A 646 -1.72 -34.68 9.42
C TRP A 646 -1.13 -33.89 8.25
N LEU A 647 -0.30 -32.87 8.50
CA LEU A 647 0.39 -32.11 7.45
C LEU A 647 1.55 -32.89 6.81
N ILE A 648 2.06 -33.93 7.45
CA ILE A 648 3.24 -34.70 6.99
C ILE A 648 2.95 -36.19 6.77
N SER A 649 1.75 -36.65 7.14
CA SER A 649 1.36 -38.06 7.05
C SER A 649 1.12 -38.58 5.63
N PRO A 650 0.62 -37.77 4.65
CA PRO A 650 0.45 -38.25 3.29
C PRO A 650 1.77 -38.71 2.63
N ALA A 651 1.78 -39.93 2.09
CA ALA A 651 3.00 -40.57 1.58
C ALA A 651 3.69 -39.78 0.45
N TYR A 652 2.93 -39.05 -0.37
CA TYR A 652 3.48 -38.27 -1.48
C TYR A 652 4.40 -37.13 -1.00
N ILE A 653 4.29 -36.68 0.25
CA ILE A 653 5.10 -35.58 0.79
C ILE A 653 6.59 -35.93 0.79
N GLN A 654 6.95 -37.21 0.89
CA GLN A 654 8.34 -37.68 0.80
C GLN A 654 8.95 -37.46 -0.59
N ARG A 655 8.13 -37.28 -1.64
CA ARG A 655 8.58 -36.88 -2.97
C ARG A 655 8.90 -35.39 -3.04
N LEU A 656 8.24 -34.58 -2.22
CA LEU A 656 8.29 -33.12 -2.26
C LEU A 656 9.42 -32.55 -1.39
N ILE A 657 9.63 -33.12 -0.19
CA ILE A 657 10.49 -32.54 0.84
C ILE A 657 11.32 -33.62 1.52
N ARG A 658 12.63 -33.37 1.60
CA ARG A 658 13.60 -34.28 2.24
C ARG A 658 13.32 -34.54 3.72
N VAL A 659 12.91 -33.51 4.47
CA VAL A 659 12.60 -33.57 5.91
C VAL A 659 11.27 -32.83 6.14
N PRO A 660 10.12 -33.50 6.00
CA PRO A 660 8.80 -32.87 6.14
C PRO A 660 8.58 -32.18 7.50
N GLU A 661 9.17 -32.70 8.57
CA GLU A 661 9.07 -32.15 9.92
C GLU A 661 9.61 -30.72 9.98
N ASN A 662 10.76 -30.45 9.34
CA ASN A 662 11.37 -29.11 9.32
C ASN A 662 10.48 -28.09 8.60
N PHE A 663 9.71 -28.54 7.62
CA PHE A 663 8.86 -27.67 6.81
C PHE A 663 7.65 -27.14 7.58
N ILE A 664 7.11 -27.91 8.52
CA ILE A 664 6.01 -27.50 9.39
C ILE A 664 6.49 -26.88 10.71
N LEU A 665 7.72 -27.20 11.14
CA LEU A 665 8.28 -26.78 12.42
C LEU A 665 8.40 -25.26 12.55
N ILE A 666 8.64 -24.55 11.45
CA ILE A 666 8.73 -23.09 11.43
C ILE A 666 7.45 -22.44 11.98
N ILE A 667 6.27 -23.01 11.69
CA ILE A 667 4.98 -22.50 12.16
C ILE A 667 4.91 -22.53 13.69
N GLY A 668 5.33 -23.64 14.29
CA GLY A 668 5.37 -23.78 15.74
C GLY A 668 6.40 -22.85 16.38
N CYS A 669 7.58 -22.71 15.76
CA CYS A 669 8.63 -21.81 16.23
C CYS A 669 8.18 -20.34 16.23
N ASP A 670 7.58 -19.86 15.16
CA ASP A 670 7.15 -18.45 15.03
C ASP A 670 6.10 -18.10 16.10
N VAL A 671 5.11 -18.97 16.30
CA VAL A 671 4.11 -18.78 17.36
C VAL A 671 4.75 -18.82 18.76
N ILE A 672 5.68 -19.73 19.02
CA ILE A 672 6.39 -19.78 20.30
C ILE A 672 7.23 -18.53 20.51
N ASP A 673 7.93 -18.03 19.49
CA ASP A 673 8.71 -16.80 19.55
C ASP A 673 7.88 -15.62 20.03
N ASP A 674 6.70 -15.47 19.46
CA ASP A 674 5.76 -14.43 19.83
C ASP A 674 5.21 -14.59 21.24
N LEU A 675 4.70 -15.79 21.59
CA LEU A 675 4.12 -16.07 22.90
C LEU A 675 5.14 -15.92 24.04
N THR A 676 6.43 -16.12 23.75
CA THR A 676 7.51 -16.05 24.74
C THR A 676 8.33 -14.76 24.65
N SER A 677 7.91 -13.81 23.81
CA SER A 677 8.57 -12.53 23.63
C SER A 677 8.41 -11.61 24.84
N ALA A 678 9.38 -10.71 25.05
CA ALA A 678 9.27 -9.67 26.07
C ALA A 678 8.04 -8.77 25.84
N MET A 679 7.69 -8.52 24.57
CA MET A 679 6.54 -7.70 24.18
C MET A 679 5.23 -8.30 24.67
N THR A 680 4.98 -9.60 24.42
CA THR A 680 3.73 -10.27 24.82
C THR A 680 3.54 -10.27 26.34
N PHE A 681 4.58 -10.63 27.10
CA PHE A 681 4.51 -10.57 28.57
C PHE A 681 4.26 -9.14 29.08
N ASN A 682 4.89 -8.15 28.46
CA ASN A 682 4.67 -6.74 28.79
C ASN A 682 3.24 -6.29 28.47
N LEU A 683 2.67 -6.67 27.32
CA LEU A 683 1.28 -6.34 26.99
C LEU A 683 0.31 -6.96 27.99
N ILE A 684 0.47 -8.24 28.33
CA ILE A 684 -0.37 -8.90 29.35
C ILE A 684 -0.23 -8.23 30.72
N SER A 685 0.99 -7.83 31.11
CA SER A 685 1.24 -7.04 32.33
C SER A 685 0.52 -5.70 32.30
N LYS A 686 0.73 -4.92 31.24
CA LYS A 686 0.12 -3.60 31.08
C LYS A 686 -1.39 -3.67 31.03
N HIS A 687 -1.98 -4.70 30.42
CA HIS A 687 -3.42 -4.86 30.34
C HIS A 687 -4.03 -5.39 31.66
N SER A 688 -3.20 -5.72 32.65
CA SER A 688 -3.65 -6.32 33.91
C SER A 688 -4.43 -5.37 34.83
N TYR A 689 -4.44 -4.06 34.55
CA TYR A 689 -5.27 -3.09 35.27
C TYR A 689 -6.77 -3.29 35.00
N ALA A 690 -7.14 -3.85 33.84
CA ALA A 690 -8.52 -3.93 33.42
C ALA A 690 -9.28 -5.05 34.20
N PRO A 691 -10.55 -4.81 34.59
CA PRO A 691 -11.40 -5.85 35.15
C PRO A 691 -11.54 -7.02 34.18
N GLY A 692 -11.45 -8.26 34.67
CA GLY A 692 -11.58 -9.46 33.83
C GLY A 692 -10.43 -9.68 32.83
N SER A 693 -9.32 -8.96 32.96
CA SER A 693 -8.11 -9.16 32.13
C SER A 693 -7.40 -10.47 32.46
N TYR A 694 -6.64 -11.00 31.50
CA TYR A 694 -5.77 -12.16 31.73
C TYR A 694 -4.58 -11.76 32.62
N LYS A 695 -4.41 -12.40 33.78
CA LYS A 695 -3.34 -12.01 34.69
C LYS A 695 -2.01 -12.64 34.26
N PRO A 696 -0.87 -11.91 34.37
CA PRO A 696 0.42 -12.41 33.91
C PRO A 696 0.83 -13.77 34.49
N MET A 697 0.59 -14.00 35.79
CA MET A 697 0.89 -15.29 36.43
C MET A 697 -0.05 -16.41 35.99
N GLU A 698 -1.29 -16.11 35.62
CA GLU A 698 -2.17 -17.11 35.01
C GLU A 698 -1.65 -17.50 33.63
N TYR A 699 -1.24 -16.52 32.82
CA TYR A 699 -0.61 -16.78 31.52
C TYR A 699 0.66 -17.62 31.64
N VAL A 700 1.56 -17.29 32.58
CA VAL A 700 2.75 -18.09 32.90
C VAL A 700 2.38 -19.55 33.16
N ASN A 701 1.39 -19.77 34.03
CA ASN A 701 0.98 -21.11 34.44
C ASN A 701 0.35 -21.89 33.28
N ASP A 702 -0.56 -21.28 32.53
CA ASP A 702 -1.22 -21.92 31.39
C ASP A 702 -0.20 -22.23 30.28
N LEU A 703 0.67 -21.28 29.91
CA LEU A 703 1.68 -21.45 28.85
C LEU A 703 2.69 -22.55 29.19
N ALA A 704 3.27 -22.52 30.39
CA ALA A 704 4.20 -23.55 30.84
C ALA A 704 3.50 -24.92 30.94
N GLY A 705 2.27 -24.95 31.47
CA GLY A 705 1.46 -26.16 31.60
C GLY A 705 1.18 -26.84 30.26
N TYR A 706 0.95 -26.06 29.20
CA TYR A 706 0.71 -26.61 27.86
C TYR A 706 1.99 -27.10 27.18
N ILE A 707 3.03 -26.27 27.06
CA ILE A 707 4.27 -26.60 26.33
C ILE A 707 5.06 -27.72 27.02
N PHE A 708 5.00 -27.77 28.36
CA PHE A 708 5.67 -28.78 29.17
C PHE A 708 4.70 -29.83 29.72
N SER A 709 3.50 -29.98 29.13
CA SER A 709 2.55 -31.03 29.52
C SER A 709 3.17 -32.44 29.49
N SER A 710 4.15 -32.67 28.63
CA SER A 710 4.91 -33.92 28.55
C SER A 710 5.67 -34.29 29.83
N THR A 711 5.96 -33.35 30.74
CA THR A 711 6.59 -33.69 32.03
C THR A 711 5.69 -34.51 32.95
N THR A 712 4.38 -34.52 32.67
CA THR A 712 3.36 -35.26 33.42
C THR A 712 2.82 -36.48 32.68
N SER A 713 3.08 -36.58 31.37
CA SER A 713 2.70 -37.74 30.56
C SER A 713 3.95 -38.59 30.34
N ASN A 714 3.91 -39.90 30.60
CA ASN A 714 5.03 -40.82 30.32
C ASN A 714 5.27 -41.08 28.82
N ILE A 715 4.99 -40.09 27.96
CA ILE A 715 5.08 -40.14 26.51
C ILE A 715 6.47 -39.65 26.09
N LYS A 716 7.14 -40.40 25.22
CA LYS A 716 8.41 -40.00 24.59
C LYS A 716 8.22 -38.69 23.82
N VAL A 717 9.07 -37.69 24.08
CA VAL A 717 9.00 -36.41 23.35
C VAL A 717 9.66 -36.53 21.97
N ASN A 718 8.95 -36.13 20.92
CA ASN A 718 9.43 -36.11 19.53
C ASN A 718 10.26 -34.85 19.21
N LEU A 719 10.78 -34.73 17.98
CA LEU A 719 11.57 -33.57 17.54
C LEU A 719 10.79 -32.25 17.66
N TRP A 720 9.50 -32.27 17.33
CA TRP A 720 8.60 -31.12 17.47
C TRP A 720 8.57 -30.59 18.90
N THR A 721 8.18 -31.42 19.87
CA THR A 721 8.10 -31.04 21.28
C THR A 721 9.45 -30.60 21.83
N LYS A 722 10.54 -31.32 21.48
CA LYS A 722 11.89 -30.94 21.91
C LYS A 722 12.26 -29.54 21.43
N THR A 723 11.95 -29.23 20.17
CA THR A 723 12.27 -27.93 19.57
C THR A 723 11.46 -26.81 20.22
N LEU A 724 10.15 -26.97 20.37
CA LEU A 724 9.30 -25.94 20.99
C LEU A 724 9.75 -25.66 22.43
N GLN A 725 10.03 -26.70 23.23
CA GLN A 725 10.51 -26.53 24.61
C GLN A 725 11.86 -25.81 24.70
N ARG A 726 12.82 -26.15 23.83
CA ARG A 726 14.11 -25.48 23.77
C ARG A 726 13.95 -24.02 23.35
N ARG A 727 13.13 -23.75 22.35
CA ARG A 727 12.83 -22.40 21.85
C ARG A 727 12.21 -21.54 22.96
N THR A 728 11.23 -22.08 23.70
CA THR A 728 10.60 -21.43 24.87
C THR A 728 11.63 -21.01 25.91
N ILE A 729 12.52 -21.91 26.35
CA ILE A 729 13.53 -21.57 27.36
C ILE A 729 14.48 -20.49 26.85
N ASN A 730 14.99 -20.64 25.62
CA ASN A 730 15.89 -19.64 25.02
C ASN A 730 15.25 -18.26 24.96
N ASN A 731 13.98 -18.18 24.55
CA ASN A 731 13.28 -16.91 24.43
C ASN A 731 12.94 -16.30 25.78
N LEU A 732 12.50 -17.10 26.76
CA LEU A 732 12.25 -16.60 28.12
C LEU A 732 13.54 -16.08 28.77
N VAL A 733 14.69 -16.72 28.55
CA VAL A 733 15.99 -16.22 29.01
C VAL A 733 16.33 -14.89 28.35
N LYS A 734 16.14 -14.77 27.03
CA LYS A 734 16.34 -13.50 26.31
C LYS A 734 15.40 -12.41 26.85
N ALA A 735 14.10 -12.69 26.94
CA ALA A 735 13.08 -11.76 27.38
C ALA A 735 13.26 -11.30 28.83
N TRP A 736 13.70 -12.19 29.72
CA TRP A 736 14.08 -11.87 31.10
C TRP A 736 15.29 -10.93 31.17
N ARG A 737 16.23 -11.03 30.23
CA ARG A 737 17.44 -10.21 30.17
C ARG A 737 17.25 -8.86 29.47
N VAL A 738 16.15 -8.65 28.75
CA VAL A 738 15.80 -7.32 28.20
C VAL A 738 15.63 -6.32 29.35
N THR A 739 16.25 -5.15 29.23
CA THR A 739 16.21 -4.05 30.21
C THR A 739 15.49 -2.81 29.70
N LEU A 740 15.12 -2.76 28.42
CA LEU A 740 14.36 -1.65 27.83
C LEU A 740 12.86 -1.70 28.18
N ILE A 741 12.41 -2.85 28.68
CA ILE A 741 11.06 -3.13 29.16
C ILE A 741 11.29 -3.79 30.52
N ASP A 742 10.72 -3.26 31.60
CA ASP A 742 11.01 -3.78 32.96
C ASP A 742 9.87 -4.66 33.51
N GLU A 743 8.64 -4.43 33.08
CA GLU A 743 7.45 -5.08 33.65
C GLU A 743 7.36 -6.59 33.36
N GLN A 744 7.92 -7.08 32.25
CA GLN A 744 7.92 -8.50 31.87
C GLN A 744 8.88 -9.35 32.71
N ARG A 745 9.97 -8.75 33.22
CA ARG A 745 11.09 -9.46 33.86
C ARG A 745 10.66 -10.43 34.97
N PRO A 746 9.84 -10.04 35.97
CA PRO A 746 9.43 -10.96 37.03
C PRO A 746 8.63 -12.15 36.49
N TYR A 747 7.81 -11.95 35.45
CA TYR A 747 6.99 -13.01 34.88
C TYR A 747 7.80 -13.98 34.01
N CYS A 748 8.77 -13.49 33.24
CA CYS A 748 9.71 -14.35 32.53
C CYS A 748 10.55 -15.20 33.50
N LEU A 749 11.01 -14.61 34.61
CA LEU A 749 11.71 -15.35 35.66
C LEU A 749 10.79 -16.41 36.30
N ALA A 750 9.56 -16.05 36.63
CA ALA A 750 8.57 -16.97 37.20
C ALA A 750 8.28 -18.15 36.24
N ALA A 751 8.19 -17.89 34.93
CA ALA A 751 8.05 -18.93 33.92
C ALA A 751 9.24 -19.89 33.90
N LEU A 752 10.47 -19.39 33.93
CA LEU A 752 11.68 -20.22 34.00
C LEU A 752 11.72 -21.07 35.27
N GLN A 753 11.36 -20.49 36.42
CA GLN A 753 11.29 -21.21 37.70
C GLN A 753 10.20 -22.30 37.70
N LYS A 754 9.05 -22.00 37.12
CA LYS A 754 7.94 -22.97 36.96
C LYS A 754 8.35 -24.14 36.07
N ILE A 755 8.91 -23.86 34.90
CA ILE A 755 9.40 -24.88 33.96
C ILE A 755 10.48 -25.75 34.61
N ARG A 756 11.45 -25.13 35.32
CA ARG A 756 12.48 -25.87 36.07
C ARG A 756 11.85 -26.84 37.07
N SER A 757 10.82 -26.41 37.79
CA SER A 757 10.12 -27.25 38.77
C SER A 757 9.40 -28.43 38.10
N MET A 758 8.74 -28.19 36.96
CA MET A 758 8.09 -29.24 36.17
C MET A 758 9.08 -30.29 35.65
N LEU A 759 10.24 -29.84 35.16
CA LEU A 759 11.29 -30.73 34.66
C LEU A 759 11.95 -31.56 35.77
N LEU A 760 12.14 -30.99 36.97
CA LEU A 760 12.68 -31.71 38.13
C LEU A 760 11.74 -32.80 38.65
N ALA A 761 10.43 -32.58 38.55
CA ALA A 761 9.42 -33.55 38.93
C ALA A 761 9.17 -34.65 37.88
N ALA A 762 9.74 -34.52 36.68
CA ALA A 762 9.51 -35.45 35.58
C ALA A 762 10.38 -36.72 35.70
N HIS A 763 9.79 -37.89 35.45
CA HIS A 763 10.49 -39.18 35.47
C HIS A 763 10.28 -39.98 34.17
N PRO A 764 10.76 -39.49 33.01
CA PRO A 764 10.52 -40.15 31.73
C PRO A 764 11.23 -41.50 31.62
N ALA A 765 10.54 -42.47 31.01
CA ALA A 765 11.01 -43.85 30.88
C ALA A 765 12.11 -44.04 29.83
N ASP A 766 12.17 -43.21 28.79
CA ASP A 766 13.17 -43.31 27.72
C ASP A 766 14.38 -42.38 27.93
N THR A 767 15.55 -42.82 27.44
CA THR A 767 16.82 -42.10 27.61
C THR A 767 16.86 -40.80 26.83
N ASP A 768 16.22 -40.72 25.66
CA ASP A 768 16.25 -39.52 24.83
C ASP A 768 15.51 -38.36 25.50
N THR A 769 14.31 -38.62 26.04
CA THR A 769 13.55 -37.61 26.80
C THR A 769 14.29 -37.21 28.08
N ARG A 770 14.85 -38.17 28.83
CA ARG A 770 15.67 -37.87 30.02
C ARG A 770 16.85 -36.94 29.69
N THR A 771 17.57 -37.21 28.60
CA THR A 771 18.71 -36.40 28.18
C THR A 771 18.28 -35.00 27.77
N HIS A 772 17.18 -34.88 27.02
CA HIS A 772 16.60 -33.59 26.65
C HIS A 772 16.21 -32.77 27.88
N TYR A 773 15.50 -33.34 28.84
CA TYR A 773 15.12 -32.61 30.07
C TYR A 773 16.33 -32.17 30.90
N LYS A 774 17.39 -33.00 30.98
CA LYS A 774 18.65 -32.62 31.62
C LYS A 774 19.33 -31.43 30.93
N ASP A 775 19.34 -31.40 29.60
CA ASP A 775 19.85 -30.28 28.80
C ASP A 775 19.08 -28.99 29.11
N LEU A 776 17.75 -29.03 29.08
CA LEU A 776 16.91 -27.88 29.41
C LEU A 776 17.14 -27.37 30.85
N LEU A 777 17.26 -28.27 31.83
CA LEU A 777 17.61 -27.91 33.22
C LEU A 777 18.97 -27.23 33.31
N MET A 778 19.98 -27.72 32.57
CA MET A 778 21.31 -27.11 32.53
C MET A 778 21.24 -25.70 31.93
N GLN A 779 20.50 -25.50 30.84
CA GLN A 779 20.33 -24.19 30.22
C GLN A 779 19.68 -23.17 31.16
N ILE A 780 18.62 -23.56 31.88
CA ILE A 780 17.99 -22.70 32.89
C ILE A 780 18.97 -22.34 34.00
N LYS A 781 19.73 -23.33 34.50
CA LYS A 781 20.75 -23.12 35.54
C LYS A 781 21.80 -22.10 35.09
N LEU A 782 22.40 -22.29 33.91
CA LEU A 782 23.41 -21.38 33.36
C LEU A 782 22.86 -19.97 33.14
N ALA A 783 21.60 -19.86 32.71
CA ALA A 783 20.95 -18.56 32.53
C ALA A 783 20.79 -17.82 33.86
N MET A 784 20.34 -18.51 34.92
CA MET A 784 20.16 -17.97 36.27
C MET A 784 21.49 -17.60 36.96
N GLU A 785 22.58 -18.31 36.65
CA GLU A 785 23.94 -17.99 37.14
C GLU A 785 24.65 -16.88 36.36
N GLY A 786 24.00 -16.28 35.35
CA GLY A 786 24.61 -15.25 34.50
C GLY A 786 25.62 -15.79 33.47
N LYS A 787 25.75 -17.11 33.32
CA LYS A 787 26.76 -17.78 32.47
C LYS A 787 26.26 -18.24 31.10
N TRP A 788 25.01 -17.94 30.74
CA TRP A 788 24.47 -18.26 29.42
C TRP A 788 25.01 -17.29 28.35
N ASP A 789 25.68 -17.83 27.32
CA ASP A 789 26.40 -17.09 26.29
C ASP A 789 25.59 -16.80 25.02
N GLY A 790 24.40 -17.40 24.87
CA GLY A 790 23.43 -17.13 23.80
C GLY A 790 23.94 -17.32 22.37
N LYS A 791 25.15 -17.86 22.18
CA LYS A 791 25.86 -17.92 20.88
C LYS A 791 25.75 -19.29 20.18
N ALA A 792 25.10 -20.27 20.80
CA ALA A 792 24.89 -21.58 20.17
C ALA A 792 23.59 -21.60 19.36
N GLN A 793 23.62 -21.04 18.15
CA GLN A 793 22.83 -21.34 16.94
C GLN A 793 22.71 -20.08 16.07
N LYS A 794 23.69 -19.88 15.20
CA LYS A 794 23.54 -19.16 13.93
C LYS A 794 23.33 -20.18 12.83
#